data_AF-F0EVX2-F1
#
_entry.id   AF-F0EVX2-F1
#
_cell.length_a   1.000
_cell.length_b   1.000
_cell.length_c   1.000
_cell.angle_alpha   90.00
_cell.angle_beta   90.00
_cell.angle_gamma   90.00
#
_symmetry.space_group_name_H-M   'P 1'
#
loop_
_entity.id
_entity.type
_entity.pdbx_description
1 polymer ?
#
loop_
_entity_poly.entity_id
_entity_poly.type
_entity_poly.pdbx_seq_one_letter_code
_entity_poly.pdbx_strand_id
1 'polypeptide(L)'
;MLFAKQQGSVGVLNVQAACNPKKQPAHRKPKGFPMYSQTAAPKNPQLPELQHLAAADERLCADSRQIRAGDTFVACRGEYADGRDYIQAAVDNGAGFVYWDADGGFEWRPEWDVPNQAIPDLRQMAGILAAEAYGSVSGSLHIIGVTGTNGKTSVTQWLAQAVDILEQKPQSCAIVGTVGNGYWGSLQAATHTTPDPVSLQTLLRRFQQDGAACVAMEVSSHGLDQYRVNGTPFRTAVFTNLTRDHLDYHRSMEEYGAVKARLFHWQGLQNAVINTDDAFGQQLCAELKRSESSLHVYSYGFNEQADIRITRFAANPQGMAIDVATPWGSGTAQIRLLGRFNAQNFAAALGALCAGGYDFQAALNALSHIRPATGRMDCIIGEGKPLVVVDYAHTPDALEKALATLREIKQPAGCLWCVFGCGGDRDRGKRPLMGEVAARLADKVVVTSDNPRTEDPQAIIADILPAVPHPALVEADRKAAIEQAIAQAAPNDIILIAGKGHETYQEIHGVRTHFSDFEVAEQALAEYETVCKPNFEPLKRWQDFPLQLLRLQERGMTIQNPKRALHYLQRIGYYRLSGYFHVFRQWDREKQELSDMFRQDCDFETVLSLYLFDKKLRLLAMDALERIEIAVKVDISHCLGHYHPLAYEKPAFFDGKFVAENHSGSLHQQWLVKHNKLIRQAQRKEFIQHYQQKYGCLPVWVASNIWDFGVMSHLYSGMKQRDKNKIARKYGFANGYIFGQILKSLNEIRNISSHHERLWNTRLNNTSPLPAHDAFWKMLDNTRPFFYFCVMKTMLDVLCPNSQWGERLQELLADFPKNRSKNISLERFGVVGDYTASDLWTNKNHRL
;
A
#
# COMPACT_ATOMS: atom_id res chain seq x y z
N MET A 1 -28.20 77.65 7.86
CA MET A 1 -27.87 78.74 6.92
C MET A 1 -28.04 78.21 5.50
N LEU A 2 -28.63 79.05 4.65
CA LEU A 2 -29.30 78.71 3.38
C LEU A 2 -28.40 78.86 2.14
N PHE A 3 -28.78 78.12 1.08
CA PHE A 3 -28.60 78.33 -0.37
C PHE A 3 -27.18 78.16 -0.98
N ALA A 4 -26.95 77.61 -2.20
CA ALA A 4 -27.81 77.43 -3.37
C ALA A 4 -27.35 76.30 -4.35
N LYS A 5 -28.36 75.75 -5.08
CA LYS A 5 -28.49 75.09 -6.41
C LYS A 5 -27.25 75.03 -7.34
N GLN A 6 -27.04 74.02 -8.22
CA GLN A 6 -27.89 73.58 -9.35
C GLN A 6 -27.50 72.17 -9.90
N GLN A 7 -28.47 71.42 -10.42
CA GLN A 7 -28.33 70.07 -11.02
C GLN A 7 -28.06 70.12 -12.55
N GLY A 8 -27.44 69.07 -13.09
CA GLY A 8 -27.42 68.75 -14.53
C GLY A 8 -26.88 67.34 -14.79
N SER A 9 -27.59 66.57 -15.61
CA SER A 9 -27.59 65.11 -15.73
C SER A 9 -27.17 64.61 -17.12
N VAL A 10 -26.57 63.40 -17.17
CA VAL A 10 -26.74 62.31 -18.17
C VAL A 10 -26.31 62.53 -19.65
N GLY A 11 -25.30 61.75 -20.06
CA GLY A 11 -25.39 60.71 -21.10
C GLY A 11 -25.17 61.03 -22.60
N VAL A 12 -24.53 60.06 -23.27
CA VAL A 12 -24.66 59.61 -24.69
C VAL A 12 -23.46 59.84 -25.65
N LEU A 13 -22.99 58.70 -26.18
CA LEU A 13 -22.33 58.34 -27.46
C LEU A 13 -22.01 59.43 -28.51
N ASN A 14 -20.86 59.30 -29.21
CA ASN A 14 -20.71 58.65 -30.54
C ASN A 14 -19.58 59.26 -31.44
N VAL A 15 -19.14 58.46 -32.42
CA VAL A 15 -18.57 58.80 -33.76
C VAL A 15 -17.04 58.77 -34.05
N GLN A 16 -16.71 57.81 -34.94
CA GLN A 16 -15.73 57.70 -36.04
C GLN A 16 -14.73 58.84 -36.38
N ALA A 17 -13.53 58.45 -36.84
CA ALA A 17 -12.86 59.03 -38.02
C ALA A 17 -11.72 58.14 -38.57
N ALA A 18 -11.54 58.15 -39.90
CA ALA A 18 -10.43 57.58 -40.65
C ALA A 18 -9.74 58.67 -41.49
N CYS A 19 -8.40 58.64 -41.64
CA CYS A 19 -7.65 58.92 -42.89
C CYS A 19 -6.10 58.82 -42.72
N ASN A 20 -5.44 58.41 -43.81
CA ASN A 20 -4.06 57.88 -44.00
C ASN A 20 -3.13 58.98 -44.65
N PRO A 21 -1.97 58.74 -45.32
CA PRO A 21 -0.79 57.83 -45.19
C PRO A 21 0.61 58.53 -45.42
N LYS A 22 1.78 57.89 -45.13
CA LYS A 22 3.07 58.07 -45.88
C LYS A 22 4.00 56.82 -45.80
N LYS A 23 4.68 56.55 -46.93
CA LYS A 23 5.54 55.42 -47.42
C LYS A 23 6.85 55.22 -46.61
N GLN A 24 7.59 54.09 -46.55
CA GLN A 24 8.10 53.04 -47.51
C GLN A 24 8.87 51.96 -46.65
N PRO A 25 9.45 50.82 -47.15
CA PRO A 25 9.44 50.23 -48.49
C PRO A 25 8.96 48.75 -48.53
N ALA A 26 8.85 48.25 -49.75
CA ALA A 26 8.24 46.97 -50.11
C ALA A 26 9.19 45.77 -49.89
N HIS A 27 8.77 44.83 -49.04
CA HIS A 27 9.13 43.41 -49.19
C HIS A 27 7.91 42.64 -49.71
N ARG A 28 8.13 41.91 -50.81
CA ARG A 28 7.16 40.99 -51.42
C ARG A 28 6.61 40.05 -50.34
N LYS A 29 5.30 40.12 -50.08
CA LYS A 29 4.59 39.05 -49.39
C LYS A 29 4.67 37.78 -50.25
N PRO A 30 5.14 36.63 -49.73
CA PRO A 30 4.79 35.36 -50.33
C PRO A 30 3.27 35.20 -50.24
N LYS A 31 2.68 34.69 -51.32
CA LYS A 31 1.27 34.32 -51.41
C LYS A 31 0.93 33.34 -50.28
N GLY A 32 -0.24 33.53 -49.69
CA GLY A 32 -0.62 32.99 -48.39
C GLY A 32 -0.73 31.47 -48.30
N PHE A 33 -0.34 30.98 -47.12
CA PHE A 33 -0.89 29.76 -46.53
C PHE A 33 -2.06 30.14 -45.61
N PRO A 34 -3.23 29.52 -45.80
CA PRO A 34 -4.13 29.28 -44.68
C PRO A 34 -4.54 27.80 -44.69
N MET A 35 -3.97 26.98 -43.83
CA MET A 35 -4.45 25.60 -43.62
C MET A 35 -4.47 25.23 -42.13
N TYR A 36 -5.34 25.87 -41.36
CA TYR A 36 -5.84 25.30 -40.11
C TYR A 36 -7.35 25.40 -40.07
N SER A 37 -8.01 24.28 -39.82
CA SER A 37 -9.36 24.32 -39.28
C SER A 37 -9.25 24.59 -37.78
N GLN A 38 -9.97 25.60 -37.27
CA GLN A 38 -10.11 25.81 -35.82
C GLN A 38 -10.99 24.72 -35.17
N THR A 39 -11.63 23.85 -35.98
CA THR A 39 -12.61 22.86 -35.55
C THR A 39 -12.20 21.39 -35.73
N ALA A 40 -11.18 21.05 -36.54
CA ALA A 40 -10.71 19.66 -36.76
C ALA A 40 -9.30 19.61 -37.40
N ALA A 41 -8.70 18.41 -37.52
CA ALA A 41 -7.48 18.19 -38.32
C ALA A 41 -7.66 18.67 -39.78
N PRO A 42 -6.58 19.02 -40.51
CA PRO A 42 -6.71 19.53 -41.88
C PRO A 42 -7.50 18.55 -42.74
N LYS A 43 -8.54 19.02 -43.46
CA LYS A 43 -9.39 18.18 -44.33
C LYS A 43 -8.63 17.50 -45.48
N ASN A 44 -7.41 17.95 -45.77
CA ASN A 44 -6.44 17.39 -46.71
C ASN A 44 -5.07 17.98 -46.37
N PRO A 45 -4.31 17.40 -45.43
CA PRO A 45 -2.97 17.85 -45.13
C PRO A 45 -2.09 17.58 -46.35
N GLN A 46 -1.64 18.62 -47.05
CA GLN A 46 -0.70 18.46 -48.16
C GLN A 46 0.69 18.17 -47.58
N LEU A 47 0.98 16.89 -47.33
CA LEU A 47 2.36 16.44 -47.15
C LEU A 47 3.09 16.52 -48.49
N PRO A 48 4.36 16.95 -48.51
CA PRO A 48 5.21 16.68 -49.66
C PRO A 48 5.34 15.17 -49.87
N GLU A 49 5.67 14.74 -51.09
CA GLU A 49 5.99 13.34 -51.36
C GLU A 49 7.12 12.88 -50.42
N LEU A 50 6.85 11.83 -49.64
CA LEU A 50 7.80 11.32 -48.67
C LEU A 50 8.91 10.56 -49.42
N GLN A 51 10.15 11.00 -49.24
CA GLN A 51 11.33 10.38 -49.84
C GLN A 51 11.72 9.05 -49.17
N HIS A 52 11.11 8.76 -48.03
CA HIS A 52 11.34 7.55 -47.26
C HIS A 52 10.00 6.99 -46.76
N LEU A 53 9.83 5.69 -46.91
CA LEU A 53 8.72 4.95 -46.33
C LEU A 53 9.33 3.89 -45.43
N ALA A 54 8.80 3.75 -44.23
CA ALA A 54 9.37 2.87 -43.23
C ALA A 54 9.18 1.40 -43.62
N ALA A 55 10.28 0.64 -43.66
CA ALA A 55 10.23 -0.80 -43.86
C ALA A 55 9.43 -1.49 -42.72
N ALA A 56 9.06 -2.76 -42.91
CA ALA A 56 8.20 -3.50 -41.97
C ALA A 56 8.72 -3.51 -40.52
N ASP A 57 10.03 -3.65 -40.35
CA ASP A 57 10.71 -3.73 -39.05
C ASP A 57 11.25 -2.37 -38.55
N GLU A 58 11.08 -1.32 -39.35
CA GLU A 58 11.59 0.02 -39.05
C GLU A 58 10.64 0.81 -38.16
N ARG A 59 11.16 1.58 -37.19
CA ARG A 59 10.32 2.47 -36.36
C ARG A 59 10.64 3.93 -36.62
N LEU A 60 9.61 4.76 -36.52
CA LEU A 60 9.72 6.20 -36.40
C LEU A 60 9.78 6.56 -34.91
N CYS A 61 10.66 7.49 -34.54
CA CYS A 61 10.81 7.96 -33.18
C CYS A 61 11.01 9.48 -33.12
N ALA A 62 10.38 10.14 -32.14
CA ALA A 62 10.59 11.57 -31.86
C ALA A 62 11.58 11.81 -30.70
N ASP A 63 12.06 10.76 -30.03
CA ASP A 63 13.01 10.84 -28.92
C ASP A 63 14.35 10.22 -29.33
N SER A 64 15.37 11.06 -29.52
CA SER A 64 16.71 10.63 -29.98
C SER A 64 17.34 9.59 -29.08
N ARG A 65 16.97 9.54 -27.79
CA ARG A 65 17.47 8.56 -26.80
C ARG A 65 16.91 7.15 -27.02
N GLN A 66 15.84 7.01 -27.80
CA GLN A 66 15.15 5.75 -28.06
C GLN A 66 15.40 5.20 -29.48
N ILE A 67 16.15 5.94 -30.30
CA ILE A 67 16.58 5.54 -31.64
C ILE A 67 17.42 4.26 -31.54
N ARG A 68 17.15 3.32 -32.45
CA ARG A 68 17.97 2.15 -32.72
C ARG A 68 18.52 2.23 -34.14
N ALA A 69 19.53 1.42 -34.42
CA ALA A 69 20.11 1.31 -35.75
C ALA A 69 19.02 1.05 -36.81
N GLY A 70 18.93 1.94 -37.80
CA GLY A 70 17.97 1.88 -38.90
C GLY A 70 16.63 2.61 -38.65
N ASP A 71 16.33 3.06 -37.43
CA ASP A 71 15.09 3.80 -37.16
C ASP A 71 15.09 5.18 -37.87
N THR A 72 13.89 5.69 -38.18
CA THR A 72 13.69 7.06 -38.65
C THR A 72 13.49 8.02 -37.48
N PHE A 73 14.30 9.08 -37.40
CA PHE A 73 14.11 10.14 -36.41
C PHE A 73 13.22 11.26 -36.97
N VAL A 74 12.24 11.70 -36.18
CA VAL A 74 11.34 12.81 -36.51
C VAL A 74 11.65 14.00 -35.60
N ALA A 75 12.49 14.90 -36.10
CA ALA A 75 13.00 16.08 -35.40
C ALA A 75 12.03 17.27 -35.52
N CYS A 76 10.99 17.28 -34.69
CA CYS A 76 10.02 18.38 -34.62
C CYS A 76 10.25 19.29 -33.41
N ARG A 77 9.80 20.54 -33.51
CA ARG A 77 9.87 21.47 -32.38
C ARG A 77 8.80 21.15 -31.34
N GLY A 78 9.23 20.83 -30.13
CA GLY A 78 8.36 20.57 -28.98
C GLY A 78 7.96 21.83 -28.22
N GLU A 79 7.30 21.65 -27.08
CA GLU A 79 6.83 22.75 -26.22
C GLU A 79 7.95 23.33 -25.36
N TYR A 80 8.91 22.49 -24.94
CA TYR A 80 10.03 22.87 -24.05
C TYR A 80 11.41 22.73 -24.69
N ALA A 81 11.53 22.02 -25.80
CA ALA A 81 12.79 21.74 -26.47
C ALA A 81 12.57 21.61 -27.99
N ASP A 82 13.61 21.89 -28.76
CA ASP A 82 13.61 21.70 -30.20
C ASP A 82 14.21 20.33 -30.55
N GLY A 83 13.44 19.44 -31.19
CA GLY A 83 13.91 18.11 -31.58
C GLY A 83 15.11 18.15 -32.53
N ARG A 84 15.28 19.27 -33.26
CA ARG A 84 16.39 19.48 -34.19
C ARG A 84 17.75 19.61 -33.49
N ASP A 85 17.75 20.04 -32.23
CA ASP A 85 18.98 20.12 -31.42
C ASP A 85 19.58 18.73 -31.14
N TYR A 86 18.77 17.66 -31.29
CA TYR A 86 19.16 16.29 -30.97
C TYR A 86 19.43 15.42 -32.20
N ILE A 87 19.48 16.00 -33.41
CA ILE A 87 19.75 15.26 -34.65
C ILE A 87 21.10 14.53 -34.57
N GLN A 88 22.16 15.20 -34.09
CA GLN A 88 23.47 14.55 -33.93
C GLN A 88 23.38 13.29 -33.06
N ALA A 89 22.69 13.39 -31.92
CA ALA A 89 22.52 12.24 -31.02
C ALA A 89 21.71 11.10 -31.66
N ALA A 90 20.72 11.41 -32.50
CA ALA A 90 19.98 10.41 -33.26
C ALA A 90 20.86 9.72 -34.31
N VAL A 91 21.72 10.47 -35.01
CA VAL A 91 22.72 9.94 -35.96
C VAL A 91 23.70 9.03 -35.23
N ASP A 92 24.24 9.48 -34.09
CA ASP A 92 25.18 8.69 -33.27
C ASP A 92 24.55 7.39 -32.76
N ASN A 93 23.23 7.38 -32.50
CA ASN A 93 22.45 6.19 -32.13
C ASN A 93 22.05 5.30 -33.33
N GLY A 94 22.43 5.70 -34.55
CA GLY A 94 22.25 4.90 -35.77
C GLY A 94 20.95 5.16 -36.53
N ALA A 95 20.37 6.36 -36.44
CA ALA A 95 19.21 6.72 -37.28
C ALA A 95 19.50 6.44 -38.77
N GLY A 96 18.60 5.75 -39.45
CA GLY A 96 18.69 5.44 -40.87
C GLY A 96 18.16 6.56 -41.76
N PHE A 97 17.26 7.40 -41.24
CA PHE A 97 16.66 8.53 -41.93
C PHE A 97 16.24 9.62 -40.93
N VAL A 98 16.20 10.89 -41.35
CA VAL A 98 15.73 12.01 -40.51
C VAL A 98 14.69 12.88 -41.22
N TYR A 99 13.50 13.00 -40.65
CA TYR A 99 12.57 14.09 -40.95
C TYR A 99 12.82 15.27 -40.02
N TRP A 100 12.86 16.49 -40.54
CA TRP A 100 13.10 17.67 -39.70
C TRP A 100 12.21 18.85 -40.08
N ASP A 101 11.88 19.67 -39.07
CA ASP A 101 10.94 20.79 -39.21
C ASP A 101 11.56 21.97 -39.99
N ALA A 102 10.95 22.28 -41.14
CA ALA A 102 11.36 23.33 -42.05
C ALA A 102 10.67 24.66 -41.71
N ASP A 103 10.96 25.23 -40.53
CA ASP A 103 10.40 26.52 -40.07
C ASP A 103 11.09 27.76 -40.65
N GLY A 104 12.07 27.56 -41.52
CA GLY A 104 12.87 28.61 -42.16
C GLY A 104 14.01 29.18 -41.30
N GLY A 105 14.16 28.72 -40.05
CA GLY A 105 15.24 29.13 -39.13
C GLY A 105 16.34 28.09 -38.92
N PHE A 106 16.21 26.91 -39.53
CA PHE A 106 17.12 25.79 -39.37
C PHE A 106 17.72 25.36 -40.71
N GLU A 107 19.04 25.14 -40.72
CA GLU A 107 19.79 24.62 -41.86
C GLU A 107 20.41 23.26 -41.49
N TRP A 108 20.29 22.30 -42.40
CA TRP A 108 20.89 20.98 -42.23
C TRP A 108 22.43 21.09 -42.21
N ARG A 109 23.07 20.40 -41.26
CA ARG A 109 24.54 20.39 -41.16
C ARG A 109 25.13 19.34 -42.11
N PRO A 110 26.09 19.72 -42.98
CA PRO A 110 26.72 18.76 -43.91
C PRO A 110 27.47 17.62 -43.21
N GLU A 111 27.83 17.77 -41.94
CA GLU A 111 28.52 16.73 -41.17
C GLU A 111 27.63 15.53 -40.80
N TRP A 112 26.30 15.68 -40.86
CA TRP A 112 25.36 14.59 -40.60
C TRP A 112 25.23 13.70 -41.84
N ASP A 113 25.99 12.61 -41.85
CA ASP A 113 25.98 11.59 -42.91
C ASP A 113 24.78 10.63 -42.76
N VAL A 114 23.57 11.17 -42.92
CA VAL A 114 22.31 10.40 -42.91
C VAL A 114 21.33 10.99 -43.93
N PRO A 115 20.59 10.15 -44.68
CA PRO A 115 19.48 10.62 -45.50
C PRO A 115 18.44 11.41 -44.70
N ASN A 116 17.92 12.50 -45.25
CA ASN A 116 16.99 13.36 -44.54
C ASN A 116 16.01 14.09 -45.47
N GLN A 117 14.91 14.56 -44.91
CA GLN A 117 13.92 15.37 -45.62
C GLN A 117 13.35 16.47 -44.72
N ALA A 118 13.35 17.70 -45.26
CA ALA A 118 12.73 18.86 -44.63
C ALA A 118 11.20 18.81 -44.81
N ILE A 119 10.44 19.00 -43.73
CA ILE A 119 8.97 18.98 -43.74
C ILE A 119 8.45 20.28 -43.10
N PRO A 120 7.68 21.10 -43.84
CA PRO A 120 7.03 22.28 -43.27
C PRO A 120 5.98 21.93 -42.21
N ASP A 121 5.85 22.79 -41.19
CA ASP A 121 4.85 22.67 -40.12
C ASP A 121 4.88 21.29 -39.42
N LEU A 122 6.06 20.69 -39.29
CA LEU A 122 6.21 19.29 -38.89
C LEU A 122 5.58 19.02 -37.53
N ARG A 123 5.58 19.99 -36.60
CA ARG A 123 4.89 19.85 -35.31
C ARG A 123 3.42 19.42 -35.44
N GLN A 124 2.66 20.02 -36.35
CA GLN A 124 1.24 19.71 -36.54
C GLN A 124 1.03 18.50 -37.45
N MET A 125 2.01 18.26 -38.32
CA MET A 125 1.97 17.22 -39.36
C MET A 125 2.59 15.91 -38.92
N ALA A 126 3.33 15.85 -37.80
CA ALA A 126 4.14 14.70 -37.39
C ALA A 126 3.35 13.40 -37.32
N GLY A 127 2.12 13.42 -36.79
CA GLY A 127 1.26 12.23 -36.74
C GLY A 127 0.74 11.81 -38.12
N ILE A 128 0.44 12.77 -39.00
CA ILE A 128 0.01 12.49 -40.37
C ILE A 128 1.19 11.93 -41.18
N LEU A 129 2.37 12.55 -41.05
CA LEU A 129 3.61 12.08 -41.65
C LEU A 129 3.93 10.66 -41.19
N ALA A 130 3.85 10.38 -39.89
CA ALA A 130 4.14 9.05 -39.39
C ALA A 130 3.12 8.01 -39.91
N ALA A 131 1.84 8.36 -39.98
CA ALA A 131 0.82 7.48 -40.56
C ALA A 131 1.08 7.16 -42.04
N GLU A 132 1.48 8.17 -42.83
CA GLU A 132 1.81 8.03 -44.25
C GLU A 132 3.12 7.25 -44.47
N ALA A 133 4.17 7.57 -43.71
CA ALA A 133 5.46 6.87 -43.76
C ALA A 133 5.33 5.38 -43.45
N TYR A 134 4.36 4.98 -42.63
CA TYR A 134 4.05 3.58 -42.36
C TYR A 134 3.12 2.91 -43.40
N GLY A 135 2.69 3.62 -44.43
CA GLY A 135 1.85 3.06 -45.50
C GLY A 135 0.37 2.94 -45.14
N SER A 136 -0.16 3.85 -44.31
CA SER A 136 -1.52 3.86 -43.78
C SER A 136 -1.84 2.69 -42.85
N VAL A 137 -1.52 2.90 -41.57
CA VAL A 137 -1.82 2.03 -40.42
C VAL A 137 -3.34 1.76 -40.23
N SER A 138 -4.18 2.52 -40.94
CA SER A 138 -5.62 2.66 -40.72
C SER A 138 -6.53 1.60 -41.32
N GLY A 139 -6.06 0.83 -42.30
CA GLY A 139 -6.96 0.02 -43.16
C GLY A 139 -7.72 -1.08 -42.42
N SER A 140 -7.10 -1.70 -41.41
CA SER A 140 -7.64 -2.88 -40.70
C SER A 140 -8.02 -2.64 -39.23
N LEU A 141 -7.67 -1.49 -38.64
CA LEU A 141 -7.95 -1.18 -37.23
C LEU A 141 -9.21 -0.32 -37.07
N HIS A 142 -10.18 -0.79 -36.30
CA HIS A 142 -11.29 0.05 -35.84
C HIS A 142 -10.86 0.88 -34.62
N ILE A 143 -10.68 2.19 -34.79
CA ILE A 143 -10.23 3.05 -33.67
C ILE A 143 -11.42 3.82 -33.09
N ILE A 144 -11.63 3.64 -31.78
CA ILE A 144 -12.65 4.32 -30.97
C ILE A 144 -11.98 5.37 -30.09
N GLY A 145 -12.30 6.63 -30.31
CA GLY A 145 -11.78 7.75 -29.51
C GLY A 145 -12.73 8.12 -28.38
N VAL A 146 -12.27 8.10 -27.14
CA VAL A 146 -13.09 8.46 -25.97
C VAL A 146 -12.56 9.74 -25.32
N THR A 147 -13.41 10.76 -25.26
CA THR A 147 -13.08 12.03 -24.59
C THR A 147 -14.10 12.42 -23.51
N GLY A 148 -13.73 13.44 -22.74
CA GLY A 148 -14.47 13.97 -21.59
C GLY A 148 -13.57 14.19 -20.37
N THR A 149 -14.13 14.75 -19.30
CA THR A 149 -13.40 14.96 -18.04
C THR A 149 -13.19 13.62 -17.34
N ASN A 150 -14.26 12.88 -17.04
CA ASN A 150 -14.22 11.61 -16.32
C ASN A 150 -14.79 10.44 -17.15
N GLY A 151 -14.34 9.21 -16.90
CA GLY A 151 -14.90 7.99 -17.51
C GLY A 151 -14.15 7.44 -18.72
N LYS A 152 -13.18 8.19 -19.29
CA LYS A 152 -12.38 7.75 -20.46
C LYS A 152 -11.72 6.38 -20.25
N THR A 153 -11.00 6.22 -19.14
CA THR A 153 -10.32 4.96 -18.78
C THR A 153 -11.31 3.81 -18.62
N SER A 154 -12.45 4.04 -17.95
CA SER A 154 -13.48 3.01 -17.77
C SER A 154 -14.04 2.52 -19.11
N VAL A 155 -14.49 3.45 -19.95
CA VAL A 155 -15.08 3.11 -21.25
C VAL A 155 -14.05 2.40 -22.15
N THR A 156 -12.82 2.90 -22.24
CA THR A 156 -11.78 2.30 -23.10
C THR A 156 -11.41 0.88 -22.67
N GLN A 157 -11.25 0.63 -21.38
CA GLN A 157 -10.93 -0.71 -20.88
C GLN A 157 -12.11 -1.68 -21.02
N TRP A 158 -13.35 -1.22 -20.84
CA TRP A 158 -14.53 -2.06 -21.02
C TRP A 158 -14.79 -2.39 -22.48
N LEU A 159 -14.54 -1.45 -23.39
CA LEU A 159 -14.52 -1.72 -24.83
C LEU A 159 -13.48 -2.79 -25.15
N ALA A 160 -12.28 -2.71 -24.58
CA ALA A 160 -11.25 -3.71 -24.83
C ALA A 160 -11.65 -5.11 -24.34
N GLN A 161 -12.16 -5.21 -23.10
CA GLN A 161 -12.66 -6.47 -22.55
C GLN A 161 -13.83 -7.04 -23.36
N ALA A 162 -14.81 -6.21 -23.73
CA ALA A 162 -15.99 -6.66 -24.46
C ALA A 162 -15.64 -7.11 -25.88
N VAL A 163 -14.75 -6.40 -26.59
CA VAL A 163 -14.30 -6.80 -27.93
C VAL A 163 -13.54 -8.13 -27.87
N ASP A 164 -12.67 -8.35 -26.88
CA ASP A 164 -11.99 -9.64 -26.70
C ASP A 164 -12.98 -10.80 -26.52
N ILE A 165 -14.09 -10.57 -25.80
CA ILE A 165 -15.17 -11.56 -25.62
C ILE A 165 -15.96 -11.77 -26.93
N LEU A 166 -16.32 -10.69 -27.62
CA LEU A 166 -17.11 -10.72 -28.85
C LEU A 166 -16.36 -11.41 -30.00
N GLU A 167 -15.07 -11.11 -30.15
CA GLU A 167 -14.18 -11.72 -31.13
C GLU A 167 -13.72 -13.13 -30.73
N GLN A 168 -14.02 -13.56 -29.50
CA GLN A 168 -13.57 -14.85 -28.93
C GLN A 168 -12.05 -15.04 -29.04
N LYS A 169 -11.31 -13.94 -29.01
CA LYS A 169 -9.87 -13.90 -29.22
C LYS A 169 -9.28 -12.85 -28.25
N PRO A 170 -8.46 -13.27 -27.27
CA PRO A 170 -7.74 -12.32 -26.43
C PRO A 170 -6.89 -11.37 -27.27
N GLN A 171 -6.68 -10.15 -26.79
CA GLN A 171 -5.85 -9.15 -27.47
C GLN A 171 -6.42 -8.71 -28.84
N SER A 172 -7.74 -8.79 -29.01
CA SER A 172 -8.43 -8.26 -30.20
C SER A 172 -8.61 -6.75 -30.14
N CYS A 173 -8.62 -6.17 -28.93
CA CYS A 173 -8.69 -4.73 -28.75
C CYS A 173 -7.54 -4.19 -27.89
N ALA A 174 -6.74 -3.30 -28.49
CA ALA A 174 -5.70 -2.58 -27.78
C ALA A 174 -6.26 -1.34 -27.08
N ILE A 175 -5.57 -0.91 -26.02
CA ILE A 175 -5.86 0.27 -25.21
C ILE A 175 -4.70 1.25 -25.37
N VAL A 176 -5.04 2.53 -25.52
CA VAL A 176 -4.09 3.64 -25.40
C VAL A 176 -4.67 4.62 -24.38
N GLY A 177 -4.03 4.79 -23.23
CA GLY A 177 -4.65 5.58 -22.17
C GLY A 177 -3.81 5.82 -20.92
N THR A 178 -4.47 6.36 -19.90
CA THR A 178 -3.85 6.84 -18.66
C THR A 178 -3.12 5.72 -17.91
N VAL A 179 -3.72 4.53 -17.89
CA VAL A 179 -3.19 3.34 -17.20
C VAL A 179 -2.04 2.66 -17.95
N GLY A 180 -1.80 3.04 -19.21
CA GLY A 180 -0.84 2.38 -20.07
C GLY A 180 -1.35 2.13 -21.49
N ASN A 181 -0.44 1.61 -22.32
CA ASN A 181 -0.67 1.25 -23.71
C ASN A 181 -0.43 -0.25 -23.89
N GLY A 182 -1.34 -0.95 -24.56
CA GLY A 182 -1.22 -2.40 -24.77
C GLY A 182 -2.56 -3.10 -24.73
N TYR A 183 -2.60 -4.34 -24.28
CA TYR A 183 -3.84 -5.12 -24.19
C TYR A 183 -4.31 -5.20 -22.74
N TRP A 184 -5.61 -5.47 -22.54
CA TRP A 184 -6.16 -5.69 -21.21
C TRP A 184 -5.37 -6.79 -20.46
N GLY A 185 -4.97 -6.52 -19.21
CA GLY A 185 -4.11 -7.40 -18.41
C GLY A 185 -2.61 -7.39 -18.76
N SER A 186 -2.19 -6.67 -19.81
CA SER A 186 -0.79 -6.57 -20.25
C SER A 186 -0.46 -5.16 -20.79
N LEU A 187 -0.76 -4.14 -19.99
CA LEU A 187 -0.49 -2.75 -20.31
C LEU A 187 0.96 -2.37 -19.99
N GLN A 188 1.60 -1.62 -20.90
CA GLN A 188 2.88 -0.98 -20.65
C GLN A 188 2.65 0.42 -20.10
N ALA A 189 3.32 0.78 -19.00
CA ALA A 189 3.16 2.08 -18.36
C ALA A 189 3.35 3.23 -19.37
N ALA A 190 2.38 4.15 -19.41
CA ALA A 190 2.40 5.32 -20.26
C ALA A 190 2.88 6.55 -19.49
N THR A 191 3.59 7.46 -20.16
CA THR A 191 3.97 8.77 -19.58
C THR A 191 2.88 9.82 -19.74
N HIS A 192 1.94 9.61 -20.66
CA HIS A 192 0.84 10.52 -20.99
C HIS A 192 -0.42 9.72 -21.29
N THR A 193 -1.60 10.26 -20.96
CA THR A 193 -2.90 9.70 -21.36
C THR A 193 -3.05 9.55 -22.87
N THR A 194 -2.51 10.52 -23.62
CA THR A 194 -2.44 10.48 -25.09
C THR A 194 -0.97 10.66 -25.49
N PRO A 195 -0.32 9.64 -26.09
CA PRO A 195 1.09 9.71 -26.51
C PRO A 195 1.37 10.87 -27.46
N ASP A 196 2.64 11.21 -27.70
CA ASP A 196 3.02 12.16 -28.74
C ASP A 196 2.66 11.62 -30.14
N PRO A 197 2.57 12.48 -31.18
CA PRO A 197 2.05 12.08 -32.49
C PRO A 197 2.79 10.90 -33.13
N VAL A 198 4.12 10.84 -33.00
CA VAL A 198 4.94 9.82 -33.67
C VAL A 198 4.87 8.50 -32.91
N SER A 199 4.98 8.56 -31.58
CA SER A 199 4.83 7.37 -30.74
C SER A 199 3.44 6.76 -30.86
N LEU A 200 2.39 7.57 -31.00
CA LEU A 200 1.03 7.09 -31.21
C LEU A 200 0.92 6.26 -32.49
N GLN A 201 1.36 6.80 -33.64
CA GLN A 201 1.30 6.05 -34.90
C GLN A 201 2.16 4.78 -34.87
N THR A 202 3.30 4.83 -34.18
CA THR A 202 4.17 3.66 -33.97
C THR A 202 3.48 2.58 -33.13
N LEU A 203 2.72 2.98 -32.10
CA LEU A 203 1.89 2.05 -31.32
C LEU A 203 0.77 1.45 -32.17
N LEU A 204 0.06 2.26 -32.97
CA LEU A 204 -0.99 1.77 -33.85
C LEU A 204 -0.44 0.76 -34.87
N ARG A 205 0.75 1.03 -35.45
CA ARG A 205 1.42 0.09 -36.36
C ARG A 205 1.68 -1.23 -35.67
N ARG A 206 2.23 -1.18 -34.46
CA ARG A 206 2.49 -2.39 -33.66
C ARG A 206 1.20 -3.17 -33.40
N PHE A 207 0.13 -2.53 -32.96
CA PHE A 207 -1.15 -3.22 -32.73
C PHE A 207 -1.73 -3.84 -34.00
N GLN A 208 -1.54 -3.18 -35.14
CA GLN A 208 -1.90 -3.74 -36.44
C GLN A 208 -1.09 -5.00 -36.74
N GLN A 209 0.23 -4.97 -36.53
CA GLN A 209 1.13 -6.11 -36.74
C GLN A 209 0.85 -7.27 -35.78
N ASP A 210 0.48 -6.95 -34.54
CA ASP A 210 0.05 -7.91 -33.50
C ASP A 210 -1.35 -8.51 -33.84
N GLY A 211 -2.04 -7.99 -34.86
CA GLY A 211 -3.31 -8.52 -35.34
C GLY A 211 -4.52 -8.10 -34.50
N ALA A 212 -4.46 -6.92 -33.85
CA ALA A 212 -5.62 -6.31 -33.23
C ALA A 212 -6.68 -5.97 -34.29
N ALA A 213 -7.95 -6.09 -33.93
CA ALA A 213 -9.08 -5.66 -34.74
C ALA A 213 -9.54 -4.24 -34.37
N CYS A 214 -9.35 -3.87 -33.09
CA CYS A 214 -9.85 -2.63 -32.52
C CYS A 214 -8.79 -1.92 -31.66
N VAL A 215 -8.90 -0.61 -31.54
CA VAL A 215 -8.14 0.20 -30.57
C VAL A 215 -9.11 1.13 -29.85
N ALA A 216 -9.22 0.99 -28.53
CA ALA A 216 -9.94 1.92 -27.68
C ALA A 216 -8.96 2.93 -27.08
N MET A 217 -9.09 4.20 -27.44
CA MET A 217 -8.12 5.24 -27.10
C MET A 217 -8.72 6.37 -26.26
N GLU A 218 -8.05 6.71 -25.16
CA GLU A 218 -8.32 7.92 -24.40
C GLU A 218 -7.78 9.16 -25.15
N VAL A 219 -8.70 10.04 -25.55
CA VAL A 219 -8.38 11.28 -26.26
C VAL A 219 -8.50 12.46 -25.29
N SER A 220 -7.38 12.85 -24.70
CA SER A 220 -7.30 13.99 -23.79
C SER A 220 -7.47 15.32 -24.52
N SER A 221 -7.92 16.36 -23.81
CA SER A 221 -7.99 17.72 -24.38
C SER A 221 -6.60 18.25 -24.77
N HIS A 222 -5.58 17.97 -23.95
CA HIS A 222 -4.20 18.27 -24.28
C HIS A 222 -3.75 17.56 -25.56
N GLY A 223 -4.11 16.29 -25.73
CA GLY A 223 -3.81 15.55 -26.95
C GLY A 223 -4.44 16.15 -28.20
N LEU A 224 -5.68 16.62 -28.11
CA LEU A 224 -6.38 17.31 -29.20
C LEU A 224 -5.77 18.69 -29.48
N ASP A 225 -5.48 19.47 -28.45
CA ASP A 225 -4.96 20.83 -28.61
C ASP A 225 -3.51 20.84 -29.13
N GLN A 226 -2.72 19.85 -28.74
CA GLN A 226 -1.33 19.68 -29.16
C GLN A 226 -1.18 18.81 -30.42
N TYR A 227 -2.27 18.52 -31.13
CA TYR A 227 -2.26 17.78 -32.40
C TYR A 227 -1.75 16.34 -32.31
N ARG A 228 -1.71 15.75 -31.10
CA ARG A 228 -1.14 14.41 -30.85
C ARG A 228 -1.86 13.29 -31.58
N VAL A 229 -3.15 13.45 -31.81
CA VAL A 229 -3.98 12.44 -32.48
C VAL A 229 -4.16 12.70 -33.97
N ASN A 230 -3.52 13.73 -34.54
CA ASN A 230 -3.54 13.98 -35.98
C ASN A 230 -3.01 12.75 -36.75
N GLY A 231 -3.65 12.43 -37.88
CA GLY A 231 -3.38 11.21 -38.64
C GLY A 231 -4.06 9.95 -38.11
N THR A 232 -4.77 10.01 -36.97
CA THR A 232 -5.52 8.86 -36.45
C THR A 232 -6.90 8.74 -37.13
N PRO A 233 -7.25 7.58 -37.71
CA PRO A 233 -8.51 7.35 -38.44
C PRO A 233 -9.68 6.95 -37.52
N PHE A 234 -10.16 7.85 -36.65
CA PHE A 234 -11.32 7.53 -35.80
C PHE A 234 -12.58 7.27 -36.62
N ARG A 235 -13.26 6.15 -36.37
CA ARG A 235 -14.59 5.86 -36.92
C ARG A 235 -15.72 6.10 -35.93
N THR A 236 -15.42 5.93 -34.65
CA THR A 236 -16.37 6.13 -33.55
C THR A 236 -15.75 7.06 -32.50
N ALA A 237 -16.50 8.07 -32.07
CA ALA A 237 -16.12 8.98 -31.01
C ALA A 237 -17.13 8.94 -29.87
N VAL A 238 -16.65 8.92 -28.62
CA VAL A 238 -17.48 8.89 -27.42
C VAL A 238 -17.23 10.13 -26.57
N PHE A 239 -18.29 10.84 -26.19
CA PHE A 239 -18.25 11.94 -25.24
C PHE A 239 -18.87 11.52 -23.91
N THR A 240 -18.08 11.59 -22.84
CA THR A 240 -18.51 11.15 -21.50
C THR A 240 -19.15 12.24 -20.65
N ASN A 241 -18.46 13.36 -20.39
CA ASN A 241 -18.94 14.52 -19.62
C ASN A 241 -17.93 15.67 -19.68
N LEU A 242 -18.34 16.87 -19.26
CA LEU A 242 -17.46 18.04 -19.09
C LEU A 242 -17.70 18.71 -17.73
N THR A 243 -16.81 18.45 -16.77
CA THR A 243 -16.74 19.18 -15.50
C THR A 243 -15.43 19.95 -15.34
N ARG A 244 -15.36 20.84 -14.35
CA ARG A 244 -14.21 21.73 -14.10
C ARG A 244 -12.93 20.92 -13.86
N ASP A 245 -12.00 21.04 -14.81
CA ASP A 245 -10.66 20.45 -14.77
C ASP A 245 -9.75 21.19 -15.76
N HIS A 246 -8.44 21.05 -15.62
CA HIS A 246 -7.43 21.57 -16.57
C HIS A 246 -7.54 23.08 -16.94
N LEU A 247 -8.13 23.91 -16.07
CA LEU A 247 -8.29 25.35 -16.33
C LEU A 247 -6.97 26.12 -16.21
N ASP A 248 -5.97 25.54 -15.56
CA ASP A 248 -4.57 25.99 -15.59
C ASP A 248 -3.99 25.99 -17.01
N TYR A 249 -4.48 25.11 -17.88
CA TYR A 249 -4.10 25.04 -19.29
C TYR A 249 -5.10 25.78 -20.21
N HIS A 250 -6.38 25.40 -20.16
CA HIS A 250 -7.41 25.87 -21.11
C HIS A 250 -8.00 27.24 -20.79
N ARG A 251 -7.63 27.88 -19.67
CA ARG A 251 -8.08 29.22 -19.21
C ARG A 251 -9.58 29.37 -18.89
N SER A 252 -10.48 28.69 -19.61
CA SER A 252 -11.93 28.74 -19.44
C SER A 252 -12.59 27.38 -19.72
N MET A 253 -13.80 27.18 -19.19
CA MET A 253 -14.61 25.98 -19.48
C MET A 253 -15.07 25.91 -20.94
N GLU A 254 -15.26 27.07 -21.57
CA GLU A 254 -15.67 27.19 -22.97
C GLU A 254 -14.55 26.70 -23.90
N GLU A 255 -13.32 27.19 -23.72
CA GLU A 255 -12.14 26.73 -24.46
C GLU A 255 -11.91 25.23 -24.24
N TYR A 256 -12.03 24.76 -23.00
CA TYR A 256 -11.88 23.34 -22.67
C TYR A 256 -12.90 22.44 -23.38
N GLY A 257 -14.18 22.86 -23.42
CA GLY A 257 -15.23 22.15 -24.14
C GLY A 257 -15.01 22.17 -25.66
N ALA A 258 -14.69 23.34 -26.22
CA ALA A 258 -14.45 23.52 -27.65
C ALA A 258 -13.30 22.63 -28.16
N VAL A 259 -12.21 22.49 -27.39
CA VAL A 259 -11.11 21.58 -27.73
C VAL A 259 -11.58 20.12 -27.79
N LYS A 260 -12.40 19.66 -26.84
CA LYS A 260 -12.93 18.28 -26.87
C LYS A 260 -13.90 18.05 -28.03
N ALA A 261 -14.71 19.06 -28.37
CA ALA A 261 -15.64 18.99 -29.51
C ALA A 261 -14.93 18.71 -30.84
N ARG A 262 -13.65 19.11 -30.98
CA ARG A 262 -12.86 18.83 -32.19
C ARG A 262 -12.82 17.35 -32.59
N LEU A 263 -12.91 16.41 -31.63
CA LEU A 263 -12.97 14.98 -31.93
C LEU A 263 -14.24 14.56 -32.69
N PHE A 264 -15.33 15.33 -32.57
CA PHE A 264 -16.62 15.00 -33.18
C PHE A 264 -16.79 15.58 -34.60
N HIS A 265 -15.85 16.45 -35.01
CA HIS A 265 -15.73 16.93 -36.38
C HIS A 265 -14.58 16.23 -37.12
N TRP A 266 -14.15 15.07 -36.63
CA TRP A 266 -13.01 14.35 -37.17
C TRP A 266 -13.32 13.78 -38.56
N GLN A 267 -12.35 13.86 -39.47
CA GLN A 267 -12.52 13.37 -40.83
C GLN A 267 -12.65 11.84 -40.83
N GLY A 268 -13.68 11.34 -41.54
CA GLY A 268 -13.97 9.91 -41.61
C GLY A 268 -14.74 9.35 -40.42
N LEU A 269 -15.11 10.19 -39.45
CA LEU A 269 -15.95 9.79 -38.33
C LEU A 269 -17.35 9.39 -38.83
N GLN A 270 -17.82 8.22 -38.40
CA GLN A 270 -19.13 7.67 -38.79
C GLN A 270 -20.12 7.71 -37.64
N ASN A 271 -19.64 7.54 -36.40
CA ASN A 271 -20.48 7.44 -35.21
C ASN A 271 -20.02 8.40 -34.12
N ALA A 272 -20.98 9.08 -33.49
CA ALA A 272 -20.78 9.86 -32.28
C ALA A 272 -21.74 9.38 -31.18
N VAL A 273 -21.19 8.95 -30.04
CA VAL A 273 -21.95 8.46 -28.87
C VAL A 273 -21.80 9.47 -27.73
N ILE A 274 -22.86 10.18 -27.37
CA ILE A 274 -22.78 11.41 -26.57
C ILE A 274 -23.68 11.34 -25.33
N ASN A 275 -23.11 11.60 -24.16
CA ASN A 275 -23.87 11.69 -22.93
C ASN A 275 -24.76 12.94 -22.91
N THR A 276 -26.09 12.76 -22.89
CA THR A 276 -27.05 13.86 -22.82
C THR A 276 -27.60 14.12 -21.43
N ASP A 277 -27.08 13.44 -20.40
CA ASP A 277 -27.27 13.88 -19.02
C ASP A 277 -26.31 15.04 -18.66
N ASP A 278 -25.29 15.26 -19.50
CA ASP A 278 -24.35 16.38 -19.40
C ASP A 278 -24.82 17.57 -20.24
N ALA A 279 -24.78 18.78 -19.67
CA ALA A 279 -25.29 19.99 -20.34
C ALA A 279 -24.50 20.35 -21.61
N PHE A 280 -23.18 20.18 -21.61
CA PHE A 280 -22.35 20.39 -22.80
C PHE A 280 -22.60 19.28 -23.82
N GLY A 281 -22.76 18.03 -23.36
CA GLY A 281 -23.14 16.90 -24.22
C GLY A 281 -24.49 17.09 -24.93
N GLN A 282 -25.49 17.68 -24.25
CA GLN A 282 -26.76 18.06 -24.90
C GLN A 282 -26.54 19.09 -26.02
N GLN A 283 -25.74 20.13 -25.77
CA GLN A 283 -25.41 21.16 -26.75
C GLN A 283 -24.68 20.56 -27.95
N LEU A 284 -23.62 19.78 -27.70
CA LEU A 284 -22.82 19.11 -28.73
C LEU A 284 -23.66 18.15 -29.56
N CYS A 285 -24.52 17.34 -28.93
CA CYS A 285 -25.43 16.44 -29.63
C CYS A 285 -26.39 17.20 -30.56
N ALA A 286 -26.96 18.31 -30.09
CA ALA A 286 -27.88 19.13 -30.89
C ALA A 286 -27.17 19.86 -32.03
N GLU A 287 -25.92 20.28 -31.82
CA GLU A 287 -25.07 20.87 -32.85
C GLU A 287 -24.75 19.87 -33.96
N LEU A 288 -24.21 18.69 -33.62
CA LEU A 288 -23.80 17.67 -34.59
C LEU A 288 -24.98 17.15 -35.41
N LYS A 289 -26.15 16.91 -34.78
CA LYS A 289 -27.38 16.51 -35.50
C LYS A 289 -27.82 17.59 -36.52
N ARG A 290 -27.41 18.85 -36.35
CA ARG A 290 -27.71 19.96 -37.28
C ARG A 290 -26.62 20.17 -38.33
N SER A 291 -25.35 20.05 -37.96
CA SER A 291 -24.20 20.43 -38.80
C SER A 291 -23.57 19.28 -39.60
N GLU A 292 -23.72 18.03 -39.15
CA GLU A 292 -23.03 16.87 -39.74
C GLU A 292 -24.06 15.82 -40.21
N SER A 293 -24.66 16.04 -41.37
CA SER A 293 -25.75 15.19 -41.89
C SER A 293 -25.36 13.74 -42.19
N SER A 294 -24.06 13.45 -42.38
CA SER A 294 -23.53 12.11 -42.64
C SER A 294 -23.06 11.37 -41.40
N LEU A 295 -23.12 11.99 -40.21
CA LEU A 295 -22.67 11.42 -38.94
C LEU A 295 -23.86 10.79 -38.20
N HIS A 296 -23.72 9.54 -37.76
CA HIS A 296 -24.70 8.91 -36.87
C HIS A 296 -24.47 9.38 -35.43
N VAL A 297 -25.39 10.18 -34.91
CA VAL A 297 -25.30 10.74 -33.55
C VAL A 297 -26.28 10.04 -32.63
N TYR A 298 -25.75 9.28 -31.66
CA TYR A 298 -26.50 8.55 -30.65
C TYR A 298 -26.36 9.24 -29.28
N SER A 299 -27.47 9.73 -28.73
CA SER A 299 -27.49 10.21 -27.36
C SER A 299 -27.61 9.05 -26.37
N TYR A 300 -26.95 9.14 -25.21
CA TYR A 300 -27.11 8.18 -24.13
C TYR A 300 -27.31 8.86 -22.77
N GLY A 301 -27.88 8.13 -21.81
CA GLY A 301 -28.04 8.58 -20.43
C GLY A 301 -29.33 8.10 -19.77
N PHE A 302 -29.66 8.72 -18.64
CA PHE A 302 -30.93 8.59 -17.92
C PHE A 302 -32.03 9.47 -18.52
N ASN A 303 -31.67 10.45 -19.34
CA ASN A 303 -32.63 11.31 -20.05
C ASN A 303 -33.65 10.47 -20.84
N GLU A 304 -34.93 10.77 -20.68
CA GLU A 304 -36.02 10.06 -21.36
C GLU A 304 -35.95 10.15 -22.89
N GLN A 305 -35.31 11.20 -23.42
CA GLN A 305 -35.11 11.47 -24.84
C GLN A 305 -33.77 10.92 -25.37
N ALA A 306 -33.00 10.20 -24.56
CA ALA A 306 -31.78 9.56 -25.03
C ALA A 306 -32.09 8.40 -25.98
N ASP A 307 -31.32 8.26 -27.05
CA ASP A 307 -31.43 7.13 -27.99
C ASP A 307 -31.08 5.82 -27.26
N ILE A 308 -30.02 5.83 -26.46
CA ILE A 308 -29.54 4.73 -25.59
C ILE A 308 -29.89 5.08 -24.15
N ARG A 309 -31.09 4.69 -23.73
CA ARG A 309 -31.68 5.10 -22.47
C ARG A 309 -31.51 4.05 -21.39
N ILE A 310 -31.04 4.48 -20.21
CA ILE A 310 -31.06 3.69 -18.98
C ILE A 310 -32.44 3.84 -18.35
N THR A 311 -33.31 2.85 -18.54
CA THR A 311 -34.72 2.91 -18.10
C THR A 311 -34.92 2.48 -16.66
N ARG A 312 -34.00 1.67 -16.13
CA ARG A 312 -33.96 1.29 -14.71
C ARG A 312 -32.53 1.19 -14.23
N PHE A 313 -32.31 1.60 -12.99
CA PHE A 313 -31.05 1.42 -12.27
C PHE A 313 -31.34 0.98 -10.83
N ALA A 314 -30.73 -0.12 -10.42
CA ALA A 314 -30.69 -0.57 -9.04
C ALA A 314 -29.26 -0.96 -8.70
N ALA A 315 -28.74 -0.49 -7.58
CA ALA A 315 -27.38 -0.79 -7.14
C ALA A 315 -27.38 -1.35 -5.71
N ASN A 316 -26.42 -2.23 -5.45
CA ASN A 316 -26.14 -2.81 -4.15
C ASN A 316 -24.62 -3.05 -4.01
N PRO A 317 -24.12 -3.48 -2.85
CA PRO A 317 -22.69 -3.74 -2.66
C PRO A 317 -22.10 -4.82 -3.60
N GLN A 318 -22.92 -5.67 -4.22
CA GLN A 318 -22.48 -6.71 -5.15
C GLN A 318 -22.41 -6.23 -6.62
N GLY A 319 -22.94 -5.05 -6.93
CA GLY A 319 -22.96 -4.49 -8.29
C GLY A 319 -24.22 -3.69 -8.61
N MET A 320 -24.54 -3.58 -9.90
CA MET A 320 -25.75 -2.92 -10.39
C MET A 320 -26.53 -3.81 -11.36
N ALA A 321 -27.85 -3.62 -11.33
CA ALA A 321 -28.78 -4.09 -12.35
C ALA A 321 -29.30 -2.88 -13.13
N ILE A 322 -29.16 -2.94 -14.46
CA ILE A 322 -29.58 -1.88 -15.37
C ILE A 322 -30.50 -2.44 -16.45
N ASP A 323 -31.59 -1.72 -16.71
CA ASP A 323 -32.41 -1.94 -17.90
C ASP A 323 -32.06 -0.85 -18.92
N VAL A 324 -31.83 -1.25 -20.16
CA VAL A 324 -31.52 -0.35 -21.27
C VAL A 324 -32.54 -0.51 -22.39
N ALA A 325 -32.91 0.61 -23.00
CA ALA A 325 -33.68 0.68 -24.23
C ALA A 325 -32.86 1.44 -25.26
N THR A 326 -32.58 0.81 -26.40
CA THR A 326 -31.68 1.35 -27.43
C THR A 326 -32.29 1.19 -28.82
N PRO A 327 -31.77 1.86 -29.86
CA PRO A 327 -32.25 1.68 -31.23
C PRO A 327 -32.04 0.26 -31.77
N TRP A 328 -31.14 -0.51 -31.16
CA TRP A 328 -30.79 -1.88 -31.57
C TRP A 328 -31.53 -2.96 -30.76
N GLY A 329 -32.25 -2.58 -29.71
CA GLY A 329 -32.94 -3.51 -28.81
C GLY A 329 -33.01 -3.01 -27.37
N SER A 330 -33.72 -3.77 -26.53
CA SER A 330 -33.86 -3.51 -25.11
C SER A 330 -33.47 -4.75 -24.31
N GLY A 331 -32.90 -4.58 -23.12
CA GLY A 331 -32.47 -5.69 -22.30
C GLY A 331 -32.03 -5.27 -20.90
N THR A 332 -31.73 -6.27 -20.08
CA THR A 332 -31.27 -6.09 -18.71
C THR A 332 -29.86 -6.66 -18.58
N ALA A 333 -28.98 -5.94 -17.88
CA ALA A 333 -27.66 -6.42 -17.52
C ALA A 333 -27.45 -6.36 -16.00
N GLN A 334 -26.81 -7.40 -15.45
CA GLN A 334 -26.26 -7.38 -14.10
C GLN A 334 -24.75 -7.30 -14.20
N ILE A 335 -24.15 -6.33 -13.51
CA ILE A 335 -22.75 -5.99 -13.69
C ILE A 335 -22.11 -5.73 -12.33
N ARG A 336 -20.89 -6.22 -12.13
CA ARG A 336 -20.12 -6.04 -10.89
C ARG A 336 -19.39 -4.71 -10.85
N LEU A 337 -20.11 -3.65 -11.16
CA LEU A 337 -19.63 -2.28 -11.17
C LEU A 337 -20.52 -1.45 -10.25
N LEU A 338 -19.96 -0.43 -9.62
CA LEU A 338 -20.66 0.41 -8.67
C LEU A 338 -20.91 1.80 -9.23
N GLY A 339 -22.12 2.30 -9.04
CA GLY A 339 -22.45 3.71 -9.23
C GLY A 339 -23.16 4.08 -10.51
N ARG A 340 -23.95 5.15 -10.39
CA ARG A 340 -24.79 5.68 -11.45
C ARG A 340 -23.99 6.17 -12.66
N PHE A 341 -22.82 6.77 -12.43
CA PHE A 341 -21.92 7.19 -13.52
C PHE A 341 -21.34 5.99 -14.28
N ASN A 342 -21.15 4.84 -13.62
CA ASN A 342 -20.71 3.63 -14.31
C ASN A 342 -21.83 3.01 -15.15
N ALA A 343 -23.11 3.20 -14.78
CA ALA A 343 -24.22 2.88 -15.68
C ALA A 343 -24.20 3.73 -16.96
N GLN A 344 -23.86 5.02 -16.84
CA GLN A 344 -23.66 5.89 -18.01
C GLN A 344 -22.46 5.44 -18.85
N ASN A 345 -21.32 5.14 -18.23
CA ASN A 345 -20.15 4.61 -18.95
C ASN A 345 -20.46 3.27 -19.64
N PHE A 346 -21.29 2.42 -19.03
CA PHE A 346 -21.76 1.18 -19.65
C PHE A 346 -22.60 1.47 -20.89
N ALA A 347 -23.57 2.39 -20.79
CA ALA A 347 -24.37 2.80 -21.93
C ALA A 347 -23.51 3.39 -23.07
N ALA A 348 -22.45 4.12 -22.73
CA ALA A 348 -21.48 4.65 -23.68
C ALA A 348 -20.73 3.51 -24.42
N ALA A 349 -20.24 2.51 -23.68
CA ALA A 349 -19.55 1.36 -24.25
C ALA A 349 -20.50 0.51 -25.12
N LEU A 350 -21.72 0.24 -24.65
CA LEU A 350 -22.75 -0.47 -25.40
C LEU A 350 -23.08 0.26 -26.70
N GLY A 351 -23.27 1.58 -26.63
CA GLY A 351 -23.51 2.42 -27.80
C GLY A 351 -22.38 2.36 -28.82
N ALA A 352 -21.13 2.44 -28.36
CA ALA A 352 -19.97 2.37 -29.25
C ALA A 352 -19.81 1.00 -29.92
N LEU A 353 -20.10 -0.10 -29.21
CA LEU A 353 -20.09 -1.45 -29.78
C LEU A 353 -21.20 -1.63 -30.82
N CYS A 354 -22.44 -1.30 -30.48
CA CYS A 354 -23.56 -1.45 -31.41
C CYS A 354 -23.44 -0.54 -32.64
N ALA A 355 -22.98 0.71 -32.46
CA ALA A 355 -22.69 1.61 -33.58
C ALA A 355 -21.51 1.12 -34.44
N GLY A 356 -20.58 0.37 -33.84
CA GLY A 356 -19.51 -0.34 -34.55
C GLY A 356 -19.95 -1.59 -35.31
N GLY A 357 -21.22 -1.99 -35.20
CA GLY A 357 -21.82 -3.12 -35.93
C GLY A 357 -21.91 -4.44 -35.15
N TYR A 358 -21.53 -4.47 -33.87
CA TYR A 358 -21.75 -5.67 -33.05
C TYR A 358 -23.24 -5.87 -32.74
N ASP A 359 -23.67 -7.14 -32.68
CA ASP A 359 -25.02 -7.50 -32.28
C ASP A 359 -25.33 -7.00 -30.85
N PHE A 360 -26.54 -6.44 -30.66
CA PHE A 360 -26.95 -5.86 -29.39
C PHE A 360 -26.94 -6.87 -28.24
N GLN A 361 -27.48 -8.07 -28.45
CA GLN A 361 -27.60 -9.06 -27.38
C GLN A 361 -26.23 -9.63 -27.02
N ALA A 362 -25.36 -9.82 -28.02
CA ALA A 362 -23.97 -10.21 -27.80
C ALA A 362 -23.19 -9.13 -27.04
N ALA A 363 -23.31 -7.85 -27.44
CA ALA A 363 -22.62 -6.74 -26.78
C ALA A 363 -23.10 -6.54 -25.33
N LEU A 364 -24.41 -6.63 -25.10
CA LEU A 364 -25.00 -6.55 -23.75
C LEU A 364 -24.48 -7.69 -22.85
N ASN A 365 -24.41 -8.91 -23.38
CA ASN A 365 -23.88 -10.07 -22.66
C ASN A 365 -22.37 -9.92 -22.37
N ALA A 366 -21.58 -9.53 -23.36
CA ALA A 366 -20.14 -9.30 -23.20
C ALA A 366 -19.85 -8.25 -22.12
N LEU A 367 -20.57 -7.12 -22.16
CA LEU A 367 -20.44 -6.06 -21.16
C LEU A 367 -20.93 -6.48 -19.76
N SER A 368 -21.78 -7.51 -19.62
CA SER A 368 -22.16 -8.03 -18.30
C SER A 368 -21.04 -8.80 -17.60
N HIS A 369 -20.04 -9.27 -18.34
CA HIS A 369 -18.90 -10.06 -17.85
C HIS A 369 -17.61 -9.25 -17.64
N ILE A 370 -17.64 -7.94 -17.91
CA ILE A 370 -16.47 -7.08 -17.70
C ILE A 370 -16.14 -6.91 -16.22
N ARG A 371 -14.86 -6.61 -15.96
CA ARG A 371 -14.34 -6.24 -14.65
C ARG A 371 -14.22 -4.72 -14.52
N PRO A 372 -14.19 -4.19 -13.27
CA PRO A 372 -13.81 -2.80 -13.03
C PRO A 372 -12.55 -2.42 -13.78
N ALA A 373 -12.53 -1.17 -14.24
CA ALA A 373 -11.31 -0.63 -14.83
C ALA A 373 -10.27 -0.42 -13.73
N THR A 374 -9.00 -0.71 -14.03
CA THR A 374 -7.91 -0.68 -13.04
C THR A 374 -7.89 0.65 -12.29
N GLY A 375 -8.08 0.60 -10.97
CA GLY A 375 -8.06 1.77 -10.10
C GLY A 375 -9.24 2.75 -10.29
N ARG A 376 -10.37 2.29 -10.84
CA ARG A 376 -11.61 3.08 -11.05
C ARG A 376 -12.80 2.35 -10.43
N MET A 377 -13.21 2.76 -9.23
CA MET A 377 -14.15 2.02 -8.37
C MET A 377 -13.81 0.53 -8.31
N ASP A 378 -12.50 0.25 -8.18
CA ASP A 378 -11.97 -1.10 -8.26
C ASP A 378 -12.21 -1.80 -6.92
N CYS A 379 -13.07 -2.80 -6.92
CA CYS A 379 -13.64 -3.37 -5.70
C CYS A 379 -12.91 -4.64 -5.29
N ILE A 380 -12.50 -4.69 -4.03
CA ILE A 380 -12.03 -5.91 -3.37
C ILE A 380 -13.16 -6.38 -2.45
N ILE A 381 -13.75 -7.52 -2.82
CA ILE A 381 -14.93 -8.09 -2.15
C ILE A 381 -14.52 -9.39 -1.47
N GLY A 382 -14.82 -9.53 -0.18
CA GLY A 382 -14.62 -10.76 0.59
C GLY A 382 -15.81 -11.06 1.51
N GLU A 383 -16.13 -12.34 1.68
CA GLU A 383 -17.21 -12.75 2.58
C GLU A 383 -16.87 -12.42 4.04
N GLY A 384 -17.79 -11.77 4.76
CA GLY A 384 -17.56 -11.36 6.15
C GLY A 384 -16.55 -10.22 6.33
N LYS A 385 -16.17 -9.52 5.25
CA LYS A 385 -15.19 -8.41 5.25
C LYS A 385 -15.83 -7.12 4.74
N PRO A 386 -15.32 -5.93 5.14
CA PRO A 386 -15.76 -4.67 4.54
C PRO A 386 -15.51 -4.66 3.04
N LEU A 387 -16.37 -3.94 2.31
CA LEU A 387 -16.14 -3.64 0.89
C LEU A 387 -15.03 -2.60 0.77
N VAL A 388 -13.91 -2.93 0.14
CA VAL A 388 -12.85 -1.95 -0.15
C VAL A 388 -12.94 -1.54 -1.61
N VAL A 389 -12.87 -0.24 -1.88
CA VAL A 389 -12.98 0.37 -3.20
C VAL A 389 -11.77 1.27 -3.42
N VAL A 390 -10.96 0.98 -4.44
CA VAL A 390 -9.80 1.79 -4.84
C VAL A 390 -10.19 2.68 -6.02
N ASP A 391 -9.99 3.99 -5.91
CA ASP A 391 -10.36 4.96 -6.95
C ASP A 391 -9.35 6.09 -7.16
N TYR A 392 -9.23 6.56 -8.40
CA TYR A 392 -8.34 7.65 -8.81
C TYR A 392 -8.90 9.07 -8.49
N ALA A 393 -9.99 9.18 -7.73
CA ALA A 393 -10.58 10.46 -7.33
C ALA A 393 -9.62 11.36 -6.55
N HIS A 394 -8.89 12.24 -7.27
CA HIS A 394 -7.87 13.14 -6.74
C HIS A 394 -8.24 14.63 -6.89
N THR A 395 -9.51 14.91 -7.18
CA THR A 395 -10.11 16.26 -7.25
C THR A 395 -11.38 16.31 -6.40
N PRO A 396 -11.84 17.50 -5.94
CA PRO A 396 -13.05 17.61 -5.14
C PRO A 396 -14.30 17.02 -5.82
N ASP A 397 -14.49 17.31 -7.11
CA ASP A 397 -15.63 16.78 -7.91
C ASP A 397 -15.59 15.26 -8.03
N ALA A 398 -14.41 14.68 -8.32
CA ALA A 398 -14.25 13.23 -8.43
C ALA A 398 -14.49 12.53 -7.08
N LEU A 399 -13.96 13.09 -5.99
CA LEU A 399 -14.14 12.55 -4.65
C LEU A 399 -15.61 12.61 -4.21
N GLU A 400 -16.30 13.72 -4.51
CA GLU A 400 -17.72 13.88 -4.22
C GLU A 400 -18.56 12.82 -4.93
N LYS A 401 -18.31 12.61 -6.23
CA LYS A 401 -19.02 11.59 -7.03
C LYS A 401 -18.78 10.18 -6.52
N ALA A 402 -17.53 9.85 -6.16
CA ALA A 402 -17.18 8.55 -5.60
C ALA A 402 -17.88 8.32 -4.25
N LEU A 403 -17.81 9.28 -3.33
CA LEU A 403 -18.44 9.16 -2.01
C LEU A 403 -19.97 9.15 -2.07
N ALA A 404 -20.58 10.01 -2.89
CA ALA A 404 -22.03 10.02 -3.07
C ALA A 404 -22.53 8.66 -3.59
N THR A 405 -21.82 8.09 -4.58
CA THR A 405 -22.09 6.77 -5.12
C THR A 405 -22.03 5.67 -4.04
N LEU A 406 -20.96 5.67 -3.24
CA LEU A 406 -20.80 4.66 -2.20
C LEU A 406 -21.81 4.83 -1.07
N ARG A 407 -22.23 6.07 -0.79
CA ARG A 407 -23.28 6.35 0.19
C ARG A 407 -24.66 5.87 -0.26
N GLU A 408 -24.97 5.88 -1.56
CA GLU A 408 -26.22 5.34 -2.11
C GLU A 408 -26.33 3.81 -1.93
N ILE A 409 -25.22 3.08 -2.01
CA ILE A 409 -25.20 1.61 -1.87
C ILE A 409 -24.87 1.14 -0.44
N LYS A 410 -24.48 2.06 0.45
CA LYS A 410 -24.11 1.77 1.84
C LYS A 410 -25.30 1.14 2.57
N GLN A 411 -25.08 0.01 3.23
CA GLN A 411 -26.11 -0.56 4.08
C GLN A 411 -26.43 0.36 5.28
N PRO A 412 -27.67 0.38 5.78
CA PRO A 412 -28.05 1.23 6.91
C PRO A 412 -27.17 1.03 8.16
N ALA A 413 -26.73 -0.21 8.41
CA ALA A 413 -25.92 -0.58 9.57
C ALA A 413 -24.40 -0.41 9.39
N GLY A 414 -23.93 -0.03 8.20
CA GLY A 414 -22.50 0.16 7.90
C GLY A 414 -22.06 1.62 7.91
N CYS A 415 -20.76 1.86 8.02
CA CYS A 415 -20.11 3.16 7.85
C CYS A 415 -19.40 3.28 6.51
N LEU A 416 -19.36 4.49 5.93
CA LEU A 416 -18.52 4.83 4.79
C LEU A 416 -17.22 5.50 5.27
N TRP A 417 -16.10 4.85 4.99
CA TRP A 417 -14.76 5.35 5.25
C TRP A 417 -14.16 5.97 3.98
N CYS A 418 -13.42 7.06 4.13
CA CYS A 418 -12.68 7.72 3.06
C CYS A 418 -11.22 7.89 3.46
N VAL A 419 -10.33 7.12 2.84
CA VAL A 419 -8.87 7.21 2.96
C VAL A 419 -8.35 7.99 1.77
N PHE A 420 -7.80 9.19 2.00
CA PHE A 420 -7.30 10.02 0.89
C PHE A 420 -6.14 10.92 1.30
N GLY A 421 -5.42 11.40 0.30
CA GLY A 421 -4.35 12.39 0.42
C GLY A 421 -4.37 13.36 -0.77
N CYS A 422 -3.43 14.30 -0.78
CA CYS A 422 -3.20 15.20 -1.91
C CYS A 422 -1.74 15.09 -2.37
N GLY A 423 -1.52 15.21 -3.68
CA GLY A 423 -0.17 15.26 -4.24
C GLY A 423 0.52 16.61 -3.93
N GLY A 424 1.81 16.58 -3.62
CA GLY A 424 2.66 17.77 -3.54
C GLY A 424 3.04 18.29 -4.93
N ASP A 425 3.56 19.51 -5.01
CA ASP A 425 3.89 20.24 -6.24
C ASP A 425 2.71 20.31 -7.23
N ARG A 426 1.51 20.49 -6.66
CA ARG A 426 0.23 20.58 -7.35
C ARG A 426 -0.63 21.68 -6.71
N ASP A 427 -1.78 21.95 -7.32
CA ASP A 427 -2.73 22.95 -6.83
C ASP A 427 -3.05 22.75 -5.33
N ARG A 428 -2.65 23.72 -4.51
CA ARG A 428 -2.90 23.74 -3.06
C ARG A 428 -4.35 24.09 -2.74
N GLY A 429 -5.01 24.84 -3.62
CA GLY A 429 -6.39 25.30 -3.41
C GLY A 429 -7.41 24.17 -3.32
N LYS A 430 -7.13 23.02 -3.94
CA LYS A 430 -8.02 21.85 -3.86
C LYS A 430 -7.95 21.09 -2.53
N ARG A 431 -6.87 21.23 -1.76
CA ARG A 431 -6.63 20.46 -0.51
C ARG A 431 -7.76 20.63 0.52
N PRO A 432 -8.14 21.86 0.92
CA PRO A 432 -9.26 22.06 1.85
C PRO A 432 -10.59 21.61 1.23
N LEU A 433 -10.83 21.87 -0.05
CA LEU A 433 -12.08 21.49 -0.73
C LEU A 433 -12.30 19.96 -0.74
N MET A 434 -11.24 19.17 -0.93
CA MET A 434 -11.31 17.71 -0.81
C MET A 434 -11.61 17.27 0.63
N GLY A 435 -11.04 17.95 1.63
CA GLY A 435 -11.37 17.76 3.04
C GLY A 435 -12.85 18.00 3.35
N GLU A 436 -13.42 19.09 2.85
CA GLU A 436 -14.84 19.44 3.04
C GLU A 436 -15.76 18.38 2.43
N VAL A 437 -15.44 17.92 1.21
CA VAL A 437 -16.17 16.85 0.53
C VAL A 437 -16.14 15.55 1.34
N ALA A 438 -14.94 15.14 1.79
CA ALA A 438 -14.78 13.92 2.59
C ALA A 438 -15.55 14.01 3.92
N ALA A 439 -15.44 15.13 4.64
CA ALA A 439 -16.11 15.35 5.92
C ALA A 439 -17.65 15.37 5.80
N ARG A 440 -18.18 15.84 4.67
CA ARG A 440 -19.63 15.87 4.41
C ARG A 440 -20.19 14.51 4.01
N LEU A 441 -19.45 13.74 3.22
CA LEU A 441 -19.97 12.56 2.53
C LEU A 441 -19.52 11.22 3.13
N ALA A 442 -18.42 11.18 3.89
CA ALA A 442 -17.99 9.98 4.61
C ALA A 442 -18.41 10.04 6.09
N ASP A 443 -18.57 8.88 6.71
CA ASP A 443 -18.83 8.75 8.14
C ASP A 443 -17.51 8.72 8.94
N LYS A 444 -16.43 8.26 8.29
CA LYS A 444 -15.06 8.20 8.82
C LYS A 444 -14.08 8.72 7.79
N VAL A 445 -13.33 9.77 8.13
CA VAL A 445 -12.32 10.35 7.24
C VAL A 445 -10.92 10.01 7.73
N VAL A 446 -10.10 9.45 6.85
CA VAL A 446 -8.69 9.13 7.09
C VAL A 446 -7.84 9.98 6.16
N VAL A 447 -7.02 10.86 6.74
CA VAL A 447 -6.15 11.76 5.98
C VAL A 447 -4.73 11.20 5.99
N THR A 448 -4.15 11.03 4.81
CA THR A 448 -2.83 10.42 4.61
C THR A 448 -2.04 11.08 3.48
N SER A 449 -0.85 10.57 3.16
CA SER A 449 -0.07 11.01 2.00
C SER A 449 -0.58 10.40 0.68
N ASP A 450 -0.34 11.10 -0.42
CA ASP A 450 -0.44 10.60 -1.80
C ASP A 450 0.98 10.50 -2.37
N ASN A 451 1.33 11.25 -3.41
CA ASN A 451 2.69 11.53 -3.86
C ASN A 451 3.14 12.89 -3.29
N PRO A 452 3.85 12.94 -2.15
CA PRO A 452 4.30 14.22 -1.59
C PRO A 452 5.31 14.95 -2.49
N ARG A 453 6.00 14.24 -3.40
CA ARG A 453 7.02 14.82 -4.29
C ARG A 453 8.07 15.56 -3.49
N THR A 454 8.25 16.87 -3.70
CA THR A 454 9.23 17.65 -2.95
C THR A 454 8.67 18.33 -1.70
N GLU A 455 7.36 18.32 -1.51
CA GLU A 455 6.70 18.89 -0.32
C GLU A 455 6.76 17.94 0.89
N ASP A 456 6.77 18.50 2.10
CA ASP A 456 6.61 17.74 3.34
C ASP A 456 5.19 17.13 3.41
N PRO A 457 5.04 15.80 3.54
CA PRO A 457 3.74 15.16 3.70
C PRO A 457 2.89 15.77 4.83
N GLN A 458 3.51 16.17 5.94
CA GLN A 458 2.80 16.76 7.06
C GLN A 458 2.25 18.15 6.73
N ALA A 459 2.94 18.92 5.89
CA ALA A 459 2.45 20.22 5.43
C ALA A 459 1.22 20.06 4.52
N ILE A 460 1.21 19.04 3.64
CA ILE A 460 0.05 18.73 2.80
C ILE A 460 -1.15 18.32 3.67
N ILE A 461 -0.92 17.45 4.66
CA ILE A 461 -1.96 17.02 5.61
C ILE A 461 -2.50 18.23 6.39
N ALA A 462 -1.62 19.12 6.85
CA ALA A 462 -2.00 20.34 7.57
C ALA A 462 -2.86 21.30 6.73
N ASP A 463 -2.72 21.31 5.39
CA ASP A 463 -3.58 22.08 4.50
C ASP A 463 -5.00 21.47 4.37
N ILE A 464 -5.16 20.15 4.58
CA ILE A 464 -6.45 19.43 4.49
C ILE A 464 -7.23 19.50 5.81
N LEU A 465 -6.53 19.28 6.94
CA LEU A 465 -7.14 19.09 8.26
C LEU A 465 -8.10 20.18 8.73
N PRO A 466 -7.92 21.49 8.44
CA PRO A 466 -8.87 22.51 8.85
C PRO A 466 -10.30 22.27 8.33
N ALA A 467 -10.44 21.58 7.20
CA ALA A 467 -11.72 21.20 6.61
C ALA A 467 -12.29 19.86 7.12
N VAL A 468 -11.53 19.14 7.97
CA VAL A 468 -11.87 17.82 8.52
C VAL A 468 -11.82 17.90 10.06
N PRO A 469 -12.88 18.39 10.73
CA PRO A 469 -12.83 18.69 12.17
C PRO A 469 -12.71 17.44 13.06
N HIS A 470 -13.13 16.27 12.56
CA HIS A 470 -13.12 14.99 13.31
C HIS A 470 -12.55 13.85 12.44
N PRO A 471 -11.26 13.87 12.11
CA PRO A 471 -10.66 12.77 11.35
C PRO A 471 -10.70 11.51 12.20
N ALA A 472 -11.08 10.38 11.59
CA ALA A 472 -11.02 9.06 12.21
C ALA A 472 -9.56 8.62 12.42
N LEU A 473 -8.68 8.98 11.49
CA LEU A 473 -7.25 8.72 11.54
C LEU A 473 -6.49 9.80 10.76
N VAL A 474 -5.32 10.20 11.25
CA VAL A 474 -4.34 11.01 10.53
C VAL A 474 -3.03 10.25 10.59
N GLU A 475 -2.59 9.73 9.46
CA GLU A 475 -1.40 8.89 9.35
C GLU A 475 -0.70 9.20 8.04
N ALA A 476 0.52 9.71 8.09
CA ALA A 476 1.25 10.12 6.90
C ALA A 476 1.73 8.91 6.08
N ASP A 477 2.01 7.77 6.72
CA ASP A 477 2.32 6.54 5.99
C ASP A 477 1.04 5.98 5.36
N ARG A 478 0.98 6.02 4.02
CA ARG A 478 -0.22 5.59 3.29
C ARG A 478 -0.52 4.10 3.48
N LYS A 479 0.51 3.26 3.61
CA LYS A 479 0.34 1.83 3.90
C LYS A 479 -0.34 1.65 5.26
N ALA A 480 0.22 2.28 6.28
CA ALA A 480 -0.30 2.20 7.64
C ALA A 480 -1.72 2.77 7.76
N ALA A 481 -2.04 3.84 7.02
CA ALA A 481 -3.38 4.41 6.98
C ALA A 481 -4.42 3.43 6.40
N ILE A 482 -4.10 2.75 5.29
CA ILE A 482 -4.96 1.75 4.65
C ILE A 482 -5.14 0.52 5.56
N GLU A 483 -4.05 -0.02 6.09
CA GLU A 483 -4.07 -1.18 7.00
C GLU A 483 -4.92 -0.90 8.23
N GLN A 484 -4.75 0.28 8.85
CA GLN A 484 -5.52 0.68 10.03
C GLN A 484 -6.99 0.93 9.71
N ALA A 485 -7.33 1.51 8.55
CA ALA A 485 -8.72 1.70 8.14
C ALA A 485 -9.42 0.35 7.93
N ILE A 486 -8.78 -0.60 7.24
CA ILE A 486 -9.32 -1.94 7.01
C ILE A 486 -9.47 -2.72 8.31
N ALA A 487 -8.49 -2.65 9.21
CA ALA A 487 -8.53 -3.35 10.49
C ALA A 487 -9.63 -2.83 11.45
N GLN A 488 -10.05 -1.57 11.30
CA GLN A 488 -11.06 -0.94 12.17
C GLN A 488 -12.48 -0.98 11.59
N ALA A 489 -12.64 -1.24 10.31
CA ALA A 489 -13.93 -1.28 9.65
C ALA A 489 -14.72 -2.54 10.02
N ALA A 490 -16.03 -2.40 10.20
CA ALA A 490 -16.92 -3.54 10.39
C ALA A 490 -17.18 -4.28 9.07
N PRO A 491 -17.62 -5.56 9.10
CA PRO A 491 -17.94 -6.31 7.86
C PRO A 491 -18.95 -5.64 6.92
N ASN A 492 -19.84 -4.79 7.45
CA ASN A 492 -20.85 -4.09 6.66
C ASN A 492 -20.40 -2.70 6.18
N ASP A 493 -19.18 -2.29 6.51
CA ASP A 493 -18.63 -0.99 6.13
C ASP A 493 -18.14 -1.00 4.68
N ILE A 494 -18.03 0.21 4.12
CA ILE A 494 -17.41 0.46 2.82
C ILE A 494 -16.19 1.36 3.06
N ILE A 495 -15.03 1.01 2.52
CA ILE A 495 -13.82 1.82 2.56
C ILE A 495 -13.47 2.27 1.15
N LEU A 496 -13.52 3.58 0.91
CA LEU A 496 -12.96 4.21 -0.28
C LEU A 496 -11.49 4.57 -0.03
N ILE A 497 -10.58 4.06 -0.84
CA ILE A 497 -9.18 4.48 -0.92
C ILE A 497 -9.04 5.32 -2.18
N ALA A 498 -8.95 6.64 -2.01
CA ALA A 498 -8.96 7.62 -3.10
C ALA A 498 -7.60 8.27 -3.32
N GLY A 499 -7.37 8.73 -4.55
CA GLY A 499 -6.21 9.54 -4.95
C GLY A 499 -5.36 8.85 -6.02
N LYS A 500 -4.75 7.72 -5.67
CA LYS A 500 -3.75 7.03 -6.52
C LYS A 500 -4.36 6.08 -7.54
N GLY A 501 -5.49 5.44 -7.22
CA GLY A 501 -6.19 4.52 -8.12
C GLY A 501 -5.29 3.40 -8.67
N HIS A 502 -4.84 3.56 -9.91
CA HIS A 502 -4.02 2.59 -10.64
C HIS A 502 -2.51 2.79 -10.44
N GLU A 503 -2.07 3.89 -9.83
CA GLU A 503 -0.65 4.16 -9.64
C GLU A 503 -0.02 3.15 -8.70
N THR A 504 1.07 2.51 -9.15
CA THR A 504 1.83 1.49 -8.41
C THR A 504 3.14 2.03 -7.83
N TYR A 505 3.22 3.35 -7.62
CA TYR A 505 4.39 3.99 -7.02
C TYR A 505 4.00 5.11 -6.06
N GLN A 506 4.86 5.40 -5.10
CA GLN A 506 4.81 6.61 -4.29
C GLN A 506 6.08 7.43 -4.56
N GLU A 507 5.92 8.73 -4.88
CA GLU A 507 7.05 9.63 -5.19
C GLU A 507 7.39 10.53 -4.00
N ILE A 508 8.63 10.41 -3.49
CA ILE A 508 9.17 11.18 -2.36
C ILE A 508 10.55 11.69 -2.74
N HIS A 509 10.75 13.02 -2.75
CA HIS A 509 11.99 13.69 -3.15
C HIS A 509 12.59 13.17 -4.48
N GLY A 510 11.72 12.95 -5.48
CA GLY A 510 12.10 12.45 -6.82
C GLY A 510 12.39 10.95 -6.89
N VAL A 511 12.30 10.22 -5.77
CA VAL A 511 12.43 8.76 -5.74
C VAL A 511 11.05 8.13 -5.83
N ARG A 512 10.84 7.25 -6.81
CA ARG A 512 9.63 6.44 -6.96
C ARG A 512 9.83 5.06 -6.35
N THR A 513 9.19 4.80 -5.22
CA THR A 513 9.16 3.48 -4.57
C THR A 513 7.89 2.75 -4.96
N HIS A 514 7.97 1.43 -5.20
CA HIS A 514 6.80 0.60 -5.48
C HIS A 514 5.78 0.68 -4.34
N PHE A 515 4.54 1.01 -4.68
CA PHE A 515 3.42 1.15 -3.74
C PHE A 515 2.09 1.09 -4.50
N SER A 516 1.23 0.13 -4.20
CA SER A 516 -0.09 -0.01 -4.82
C SER A 516 -1.18 -0.03 -3.75
N ASP A 517 -2.17 0.86 -3.85
CA ASP A 517 -3.34 0.88 -2.95
C ASP A 517 -4.06 -0.47 -2.97
N PHE A 518 -4.15 -1.10 -4.14
CA PHE A 518 -4.84 -2.38 -4.34
C PHE A 518 -4.11 -3.53 -3.66
N GLU A 519 -2.79 -3.64 -3.84
CA GLU A 519 -1.97 -4.69 -3.22
C GLU A 519 -1.98 -4.59 -1.68
N VAL A 520 -1.88 -3.36 -1.16
CA VAL A 520 -1.93 -3.12 0.30
C VAL A 520 -3.31 -3.48 0.84
N ALA A 521 -4.37 -3.07 0.15
CA ALA A 521 -5.73 -3.38 0.58
C ALA A 521 -6.05 -4.89 0.53
N GLU A 522 -5.63 -5.59 -0.52
CA GLU A 522 -5.78 -7.05 -0.61
C GLU A 522 -5.03 -7.76 0.53
N GLN A 523 -3.79 -7.35 0.81
CA GLN A 523 -3.01 -7.92 1.90
C GLN A 523 -3.69 -7.68 3.26
N ALA A 524 -4.14 -6.46 3.52
CA ALA A 524 -4.81 -6.10 4.77
C ALA A 524 -6.14 -6.88 4.95
N LEU A 525 -6.91 -7.07 3.87
CA LEU A 525 -8.13 -7.89 3.88
C LEU A 525 -7.85 -9.38 4.06
N ALA A 526 -6.71 -9.90 3.58
CA ALA A 526 -6.30 -11.27 3.86
C ALA A 526 -6.00 -11.46 5.36
N GLU A 527 -5.40 -10.46 6.00
CA GLU A 527 -5.08 -10.48 7.43
C GLU A 527 -6.31 -10.22 8.34
N TYR A 528 -7.38 -9.61 7.81
CA TYR A 528 -8.63 -9.30 8.51
C TYR A 528 -9.28 -10.53 9.21
N GLU A 529 -9.11 -11.74 8.66
CA GLU A 529 -9.61 -13.00 9.24
C GLU A 529 -8.97 -13.37 10.59
N THR A 530 -7.82 -12.80 10.93
CA THR A 530 -7.10 -13.14 12.17
C THR A 530 -7.49 -12.29 13.38
N VAL A 531 -8.25 -11.20 13.19
CA VAL A 531 -8.45 -10.15 14.22
C VAL A 531 -9.88 -10.08 14.75
N CYS A 532 -10.91 -10.40 13.96
CA CYS A 532 -12.31 -10.19 14.35
C CYS A 532 -13.00 -11.44 14.94
N LYS A 533 -12.78 -11.71 16.24
CA LYS A 533 -13.73 -12.49 17.04
C LYS A 533 -14.87 -11.58 17.52
N PRO A 534 -16.16 -11.98 17.40
CA PRO A 534 -17.33 -11.10 17.58
C PRO A 534 -17.64 -10.64 19.02
N ASN A 535 -16.68 -10.60 19.95
CA ASN A 535 -16.89 -10.15 21.34
C ASN A 535 -15.72 -9.29 21.88
N PHE A 536 -15.13 -8.44 21.03
CA PHE A 536 -14.03 -7.59 21.47
C PHE A 536 -14.56 -6.27 22.05
N GLU A 537 -14.65 -6.20 23.39
CA GLU A 537 -14.84 -4.93 24.11
C GLU A 537 -13.72 -3.94 23.72
N PRO A 538 -14.02 -2.63 23.57
CA PRO A 538 -13.07 -1.68 23.04
C PRO A 538 -11.76 -1.67 23.84
N LEU A 539 -10.64 -1.73 23.12
CA LEU A 539 -9.29 -1.53 23.67
C LEU A 539 -9.33 -0.33 24.63
N LYS A 540 -8.82 -0.53 25.86
CA LYS A 540 -8.74 0.51 26.89
C LYS A 540 -8.15 1.78 26.28
N ARG A 541 -8.88 2.89 26.33
CA ARG A 541 -8.39 4.21 25.90
C ARG A 541 -7.04 4.48 26.55
N TRP A 542 -6.08 4.92 25.74
CA TRP A 542 -4.79 5.38 26.25
C TRP A 542 -5.03 6.52 27.26
N GLN A 543 -4.31 6.46 28.38
CA GLN A 543 -4.39 7.45 29.45
C GLN A 543 -2.99 7.98 29.71
N ASP A 544 -2.86 9.27 29.95
CA ASP A 544 -1.62 9.86 30.44
C ASP A 544 -1.30 9.40 31.89
N PHE A 545 -0.08 9.65 32.35
CA PHE A 545 0.33 9.20 33.69
C PHE A 545 -0.47 9.81 34.85
N PRO A 546 -0.84 11.12 34.84
CA PRO A 546 -1.77 11.68 35.82
C PRO A 546 -3.13 10.96 35.88
N LEU A 547 -3.74 10.65 34.72
CA LEU A 547 -5.01 9.92 34.65
C LEU A 547 -4.85 8.47 35.11
N GLN A 548 -3.72 7.83 34.84
CA GLN A 548 -3.40 6.51 35.39
C GLN A 548 -3.28 6.54 36.92
N LEU A 549 -2.69 7.60 37.49
CA LEU A 549 -2.59 7.80 38.94
C LEU A 549 -3.97 8.00 39.57
N LEU A 550 -4.80 8.87 38.98
CA LEU A 550 -6.18 9.08 39.39
C LEU A 550 -6.97 7.77 39.36
N ARG A 551 -6.83 6.97 38.29
CA ARG A 551 -7.46 5.66 38.18
C ARG A 551 -7.05 4.70 39.29
N LEU A 552 -5.82 4.75 39.81
CA LEU A 552 -5.42 3.96 40.98
C LEU A 552 -6.18 4.40 42.24
N GLN A 553 -6.30 5.71 42.45
CA GLN A 553 -7.04 6.28 43.58
C GLN A 553 -8.53 5.97 43.50
N GLU A 554 -9.16 6.13 42.33
CA GLU A 554 -10.57 5.78 42.06
C GLU A 554 -10.86 4.31 42.35
N ARG A 555 -9.90 3.43 42.05
CA ARG A 555 -9.99 1.99 42.36
C ARG A 555 -9.73 1.67 43.82
N GLY A 556 -9.49 2.66 44.68
CA GLY A 556 -9.30 2.48 46.12
C GLY A 556 -7.86 2.21 46.57
N MET A 557 -6.84 2.48 45.74
CA MET A 557 -5.44 2.42 46.18
C MET A 557 -5.06 3.70 46.94
N THR A 558 -4.52 3.52 48.14
CA THR A 558 -3.98 4.63 48.94
C THR A 558 -2.66 5.11 48.37
N ILE A 559 -2.55 6.41 48.09
CA ILE A 559 -1.32 7.04 47.56
C ILE A 559 -0.89 8.15 48.49
N GLN A 560 0.06 7.86 49.38
CA GLN A 560 0.56 8.83 50.37
C GLN A 560 1.43 9.92 49.74
N ASN A 561 2.22 9.58 48.71
CA ASN A 561 3.08 10.52 48.00
C ASN A 561 2.79 10.47 46.48
N PRO A 562 1.83 11.29 46.00
CA PRO A 562 1.44 11.33 44.59
C PRO A 562 2.59 11.65 43.63
N LYS A 563 3.52 12.52 44.04
CA LYS A 563 4.69 12.89 43.22
C LYS A 563 5.61 11.68 42.99
N ARG A 564 5.89 10.93 44.06
CA ARG A 564 6.69 9.69 43.99
C ARG A 564 5.98 8.61 43.17
N ALA A 565 4.67 8.42 43.38
CA ALA A 565 3.89 7.45 42.61
C ALA A 565 3.89 7.79 41.11
N LEU A 566 3.67 9.05 40.75
CA LEU A 566 3.74 9.53 39.38
C LEU A 566 5.13 9.31 38.74
N HIS A 567 6.20 9.60 39.48
CA HIS A 567 7.57 9.33 39.01
C HIS A 567 7.79 7.85 38.68
N TYR A 568 7.31 6.94 39.52
CA TYR A 568 7.40 5.50 39.26
C TYR A 568 6.51 5.06 38.09
N LEU A 569 5.30 5.61 37.94
CA LEU A 569 4.45 5.36 36.78
C LEU A 569 5.12 5.81 35.47
N GLN A 570 5.77 6.97 35.47
CA GLN A 570 6.50 7.51 34.31
C GLN A 570 7.73 6.66 33.94
N ARG A 571 8.41 6.05 34.92
CA ARG A 571 9.66 5.30 34.70
C ARG A 571 9.47 3.80 34.49
N ILE A 572 8.50 3.20 35.18
CA ILE A 572 8.23 1.75 35.14
C ILE A 572 7.03 1.43 34.22
N GLY A 573 6.02 2.31 34.19
CA GLY A 573 4.77 2.13 33.46
C GLY A 573 3.66 1.47 34.29
N TYR A 574 2.42 1.93 34.13
CA TYR A 574 1.26 1.39 34.84
C TYR A 574 1.03 -0.10 34.58
N TYR A 575 1.05 -0.53 33.32
CA TYR A 575 0.79 -1.93 32.94
C TYR A 575 1.91 -2.88 33.38
N ARG A 576 3.11 -2.35 33.59
CA ARG A 576 4.20 -3.10 34.22
C ARG A 576 3.92 -3.35 35.69
N LEU A 577 3.50 -2.32 36.40
CA LEU A 577 3.13 -2.40 37.82
C LEU A 577 1.80 -3.14 38.02
N SER A 578 0.95 -3.25 36.99
CA SER A 578 -0.33 -3.96 37.09
C SER A 578 -0.17 -5.45 37.39
N GLY A 579 0.92 -6.06 36.94
CA GLY A 579 1.31 -7.41 37.38
C GLY A 579 1.37 -7.53 38.91
N TYR A 580 1.76 -6.48 39.63
CA TYR A 580 1.85 -6.46 41.09
C TYR A 580 0.55 -5.98 41.75
N PHE A 581 -0.29 -5.22 41.05
CA PHE A 581 -1.62 -4.79 41.52
C PHE A 581 -2.57 -5.97 41.77
N HIS A 582 -2.49 -7.04 40.96
CA HIS A 582 -3.46 -8.13 40.99
C HIS A 582 -3.64 -8.79 42.36
N VAL A 583 -2.59 -8.93 43.18
CA VAL A 583 -2.69 -9.59 44.50
C VAL A 583 -3.38 -8.73 45.56
N PHE A 584 -3.55 -7.44 45.28
CA PHE A 584 -4.20 -6.46 46.16
C PHE A 584 -5.64 -6.15 45.77
N ARG A 585 -6.14 -6.77 44.69
CA ARG A 585 -7.52 -6.60 44.24
C ARG A 585 -8.51 -7.36 45.12
N GLN A 586 -9.74 -6.86 45.16
CA GLN A 586 -10.85 -7.52 45.82
C GLN A 586 -11.34 -8.70 44.98
N TRP A 587 -11.82 -9.75 45.64
CA TRP A 587 -12.50 -10.85 44.96
C TRP A 587 -13.99 -10.55 44.95
N ASP A 588 -14.59 -10.46 43.77
CA ASP A 588 -16.03 -10.32 43.60
C ASP A 588 -16.67 -11.69 43.77
N ARG A 589 -17.42 -11.88 44.87
CA ARG A 589 -18.06 -13.17 45.19
C ARG A 589 -19.24 -13.47 44.29
N GLU A 590 -19.90 -12.46 43.75
CA GLU A 590 -21.06 -12.64 42.87
C GLU A 590 -20.60 -13.05 41.47
N LYS A 591 -19.58 -12.36 40.94
CA LYS A 591 -19.03 -12.63 39.60
C LYS A 591 -17.98 -13.74 39.55
N GLN A 592 -17.53 -14.24 40.70
CA GLN A 592 -16.46 -15.23 40.82
C GLN A 592 -15.17 -14.82 40.09
N GLU A 593 -14.83 -13.52 40.13
CA GLU A 593 -13.66 -12.96 39.46
C GLU A 593 -12.94 -11.90 40.31
N LEU A 594 -11.72 -11.52 39.89
CA LEU A 594 -10.98 -10.43 40.51
C LEU A 594 -11.55 -9.08 40.08
N SER A 595 -12.12 -8.35 41.04
CA SER A 595 -12.60 -6.99 40.83
C SER A 595 -11.47 -6.05 40.43
N ASP A 596 -11.81 -4.98 39.70
CA ASP A 596 -10.88 -3.90 39.41
C ASP A 596 -10.58 -3.00 40.63
N MET A 597 -11.33 -3.16 41.73
CA MET A 597 -11.16 -2.44 42.99
C MET A 597 -10.06 -3.05 43.88
N PHE A 598 -9.31 -2.20 44.57
CA PHE A 598 -8.29 -2.56 45.55
C PHE A 598 -8.88 -2.74 46.96
N ARG A 599 -8.25 -3.58 47.78
CA ARG A 599 -8.62 -3.78 49.19
C ARG A 599 -8.32 -2.51 50.01
N GLN A 600 -9.05 -2.30 51.12
CA GLN A 600 -8.97 -1.09 51.96
C GLN A 600 -7.57 -0.76 52.51
N ASP A 601 -6.66 -1.75 52.59
CA ASP A 601 -5.27 -1.56 53.07
C ASP A 601 -4.22 -1.59 51.94
N CYS A 602 -4.63 -1.44 50.68
CA CYS A 602 -3.71 -1.40 49.55
C CYS A 602 -3.12 0.01 49.40
N ASP A 603 -1.83 0.15 49.71
CA ASP A 603 -1.09 1.37 49.40
C ASP A 603 -0.02 1.14 48.31
N PHE A 604 0.28 2.22 47.58
CA PHE A 604 1.22 2.18 46.47
C PHE A 604 2.66 1.82 46.90
N GLU A 605 3.10 2.19 48.10
CA GLU A 605 4.46 1.91 48.60
C GLU A 605 4.65 0.42 48.90
N THR A 606 3.60 -0.25 49.38
CA THR A 606 3.60 -1.70 49.58
C THR A 606 3.67 -2.46 48.25
N VAL A 607 3.00 -1.97 47.19
CA VAL A 607 3.17 -2.54 45.84
C VAL A 607 4.60 -2.34 45.36
N LEU A 608 5.16 -1.15 45.56
CA LEU A 608 6.50 -0.82 45.13
C LEU A 608 7.57 -1.65 45.85
N SER A 609 7.44 -1.88 47.16
CA SER A 609 8.36 -2.73 47.92
C SER A 609 8.38 -4.16 47.40
N LEU A 610 7.21 -4.71 47.04
CA LEU A 610 7.08 -6.03 46.42
C LEU A 610 7.71 -6.07 45.02
N TYR A 611 7.51 -5.04 44.21
CA TYR A 611 8.18 -4.90 42.92
C TYR A 611 9.71 -4.86 43.06
N LEU A 612 10.22 -4.12 44.05
CA LEU A 612 11.66 -4.00 44.31
C LEU A 612 12.27 -5.29 44.84
N PHE A 613 11.58 -6.00 45.74
CA PHE A 613 11.96 -7.34 46.18
C PHE A 613 12.06 -8.28 44.98
N ASP A 614 11.03 -8.33 44.14
CA ASP A 614 10.99 -9.23 42.99
C ASP A 614 12.03 -8.85 41.91
N LYS A 615 12.37 -7.57 41.80
CA LYS A 615 13.50 -7.11 40.98
C LYS A 615 14.82 -7.68 41.50
N LYS A 616 15.09 -7.60 42.82
CA LYS A 616 16.28 -8.20 43.43
C LYS A 616 16.31 -9.72 43.21
N LEU A 617 15.15 -10.37 43.31
CA LEU A 617 14.99 -11.81 43.10
C LEU A 617 15.32 -12.23 41.66
N ARG A 618 14.80 -11.50 40.66
CA ARG A 618 15.15 -11.71 39.24
C ARG A 618 16.64 -11.54 38.99
N LEU A 619 17.26 -10.51 39.57
CA LEU A 619 18.70 -10.27 39.41
C LEU A 619 19.52 -11.41 40.02
N LEU A 620 19.10 -11.92 41.18
CA LEU A 620 19.75 -13.05 41.82
C LEU A 620 19.58 -14.35 41.01
N ALA A 621 18.41 -14.58 40.40
CA ALA A 621 18.22 -15.69 39.47
C ALA A 621 19.15 -15.60 38.25
N MET A 622 19.27 -14.41 37.65
CA MET A 622 20.15 -14.19 36.49
C MET A 622 21.62 -14.44 36.83
N ASP A 623 22.08 -14.02 38.01
CA ASP A 623 23.44 -14.28 38.52
C ASP A 623 23.76 -15.79 38.61
N ALA A 624 22.79 -16.62 39.04
CA ALA A 624 22.96 -18.08 39.01
C ALA A 624 22.94 -18.64 37.59
N LEU A 625 21.94 -18.23 36.81
CA LEU A 625 21.68 -18.75 35.47
C LEU A 625 22.83 -18.46 34.50
N GLU A 626 23.49 -17.30 34.61
CA GLU A 626 24.66 -16.96 33.81
C GLU A 626 25.79 -18.00 33.98
N ARG A 627 26.11 -18.35 35.23
CA ARG A 627 27.17 -19.32 35.55
C ARG A 627 26.80 -20.73 35.07
N ILE A 628 25.54 -21.10 35.26
CA ILE A 628 24.99 -22.38 34.78
C ILE A 628 25.04 -22.45 33.25
N GLU A 629 24.60 -21.39 32.56
CA GLU A 629 24.57 -21.32 31.10
C GLU A 629 25.96 -21.52 30.49
N ILE A 630 26.96 -20.83 31.04
CA ILE A 630 28.36 -20.94 30.57
C ILE A 630 28.87 -22.38 30.75
N ALA A 631 28.69 -22.95 31.95
CA ALA A 631 29.20 -24.29 32.23
C ALA A 631 28.54 -25.36 31.34
N VAL A 632 27.21 -25.31 31.18
CA VAL A 632 26.48 -26.30 30.38
C VAL A 632 26.81 -26.17 28.89
N LYS A 633 27.03 -24.96 28.37
CA LYS A 633 27.52 -24.76 27.00
C LYS A 633 28.86 -25.44 26.76
N VAL A 634 29.80 -25.28 27.68
CA VAL A 634 31.13 -25.92 27.60
C VAL A 634 30.98 -27.43 27.58
N ASP A 635 30.13 -27.99 28.44
CA ASP A 635 29.91 -29.43 28.54
C ASP A 635 29.25 -30.04 27.30
N ILE A 636 28.23 -29.37 26.75
CA ILE A 636 27.60 -29.77 25.48
C ILE A 636 28.63 -29.72 24.36
N SER A 637 29.36 -28.61 24.28
CA SER A 637 30.35 -28.38 23.24
C SER A 637 31.48 -29.41 23.28
N HIS A 638 32.00 -29.72 24.47
CA HIS A 638 33.01 -30.74 24.66
C HIS A 638 32.49 -32.12 24.26
N CYS A 639 31.29 -32.52 24.70
CA CYS A 639 30.70 -33.80 24.32
C CYS A 639 30.47 -33.94 22.81
N LEU A 640 29.95 -32.90 22.15
CA LEU A 640 29.75 -32.91 20.69
C LEU A 640 31.08 -32.87 19.91
N GLY A 641 32.05 -32.10 20.40
CA GLY A 641 33.37 -31.95 19.79
C GLY A 641 34.16 -33.26 19.71
N HIS A 642 33.94 -34.19 20.65
CA HIS A 642 34.49 -35.56 20.59
C HIS A 642 34.01 -36.36 19.39
N TYR A 643 32.81 -36.10 18.87
CA TYR A 643 32.32 -36.76 17.67
C TYR A 643 32.84 -36.08 16.40
N HIS A 644 32.72 -34.77 16.32
CA HIS A 644 33.09 -33.98 15.14
C HIS A 644 33.12 -32.47 15.48
N PRO A 645 34.03 -31.66 14.90
CA PRO A 645 34.05 -30.21 15.11
C PRO A 645 32.71 -29.53 14.77
N LEU A 646 32.02 -29.98 13.72
CA LEU A 646 30.68 -29.54 13.31
C LEU A 646 29.56 -30.50 13.73
N ALA A 647 29.73 -31.24 14.83
CA ALA A 647 28.73 -32.25 15.23
C ALA A 647 27.31 -31.68 15.40
N TYR A 648 27.20 -30.40 15.79
CA TYR A 648 25.91 -29.73 15.95
C TYR A 648 25.11 -29.56 14.63
N GLU A 649 25.78 -29.62 13.47
CA GLU A 649 25.14 -29.52 12.15
C GLU A 649 24.72 -30.88 11.59
N LYS A 650 25.20 -31.99 12.18
CA LYS A 650 25.07 -33.33 11.60
C LYS A 650 24.04 -34.17 12.36
N PRO A 651 22.92 -34.55 11.73
CA PRO A 651 21.86 -35.35 12.37
C PRO A 651 22.35 -36.67 13.02
N ALA A 652 23.38 -37.31 12.44
CA ALA A 652 23.91 -38.60 12.89
C ALA A 652 24.42 -38.63 14.35
N PHE A 653 24.68 -37.46 14.96
CA PHE A 653 25.17 -37.37 16.34
C PHE A 653 24.07 -37.13 17.37
N PHE A 654 22.80 -37.05 16.97
CA PHE A 654 21.66 -36.79 17.85
C PHE A 654 20.78 -38.03 18.07
N ASP A 655 19.87 -37.91 19.04
CA ASP A 655 18.83 -38.93 19.30
C ASP A 655 17.85 -39.01 18.13
N GLY A 656 17.38 -40.22 17.82
CA GLY A 656 16.49 -40.48 16.69
C GLY A 656 15.22 -39.62 16.70
N LYS A 657 14.66 -39.33 17.89
CA LYS A 657 13.45 -38.49 18.01
C LYS A 657 13.70 -37.02 17.67
N PHE A 658 14.94 -36.55 17.81
CA PHE A 658 15.31 -35.16 17.52
C PHE A 658 15.48 -34.90 16.03
N VAL A 659 15.86 -35.94 15.28
CA VAL A 659 16.11 -35.88 13.84
C VAL A 659 14.98 -36.47 13.01
N ALA A 660 14.00 -37.13 13.64
CA ALA A 660 12.80 -37.63 12.98
C ALA A 660 12.02 -36.48 12.33
N GLU A 661 11.64 -36.67 11.07
CA GLU A 661 10.86 -35.69 10.31
C GLU A 661 9.37 -35.75 10.67
N ASN A 662 8.74 -34.59 10.60
CA ASN A 662 7.28 -34.43 10.65
C ASN A 662 6.87 -33.40 9.59
N HIS A 663 5.59 -33.03 9.52
CA HIS A 663 5.06 -32.07 8.54
C HIS A 663 5.75 -30.68 8.56
N SER A 664 6.49 -30.34 9.61
CA SER A 664 7.20 -29.07 9.81
C SER A 664 8.74 -29.22 9.84
N GLY A 665 9.26 -30.37 9.41
CA GLY A 665 10.68 -30.73 9.54
C GLY A 665 11.07 -31.25 10.93
N SER A 666 12.30 -31.76 11.07
CA SER A 666 12.78 -32.31 12.33
C SER A 666 13.10 -31.24 13.39
N LEU A 667 13.12 -31.62 14.67
CA LEU A 667 13.50 -30.69 15.75
C LEU A 667 14.94 -30.17 15.58
N HIS A 668 15.83 -31.00 15.01
CA HIS A 668 17.19 -30.60 14.64
C HIS A 668 17.20 -29.54 13.52
N GLN A 669 16.39 -29.70 12.47
CA GLN A 669 16.24 -28.69 11.42
C GLN A 669 15.70 -27.37 11.99
N GLN A 670 14.67 -27.43 12.84
CA GLN A 670 14.13 -26.26 13.53
C GLN A 670 15.18 -25.58 14.43
N TRP A 671 16.01 -26.37 15.10
CA TRP A 671 17.14 -25.88 15.89
C TRP A 671 18.18 -25.19 15.01
N LEU A 672 18.55 -25.77 13.86
CA LEU A 672 19.50 -25.18 12.91
C LEU A 672 19.04 -23.84 12.36
N VAL A 673 17.73 -23.69 12.07
CA VAL A 673 17.17 -22.40 11.64
C VAL A 673 17.40 -21.31 12.70
N LYS A 674 17.16 -21.63 13.98
CA LYS A 674 17.41 -20.70 15.09
C LYS A 674 18.90 -20.41 15.26
N HIS A 675 19.75 -21.44 15.20
CA HIS A 675 21.19 -21.30 15.26
C HIS A 675 21.73 -20.37 14.15
N ASN A 676 21.37 -20.62 12.90
CA ASN A 676 21.81 -19.84 11.74
C ASN A 676 21.32 -18.39 11.79
N LYS A 677 20.16 -18.13 12.41
CA LYS A 677 19.72 -16.76 12.68
C LYS A 677 20.67 -16.06 13.66
N LEU A 678 21.07 -16.71 14.75
CA LEU A 678 22.04 -16.13 15.70
C LEU A 678 23.42 -15.92 15.07
N ILE A 679 23.88 -16.83 14.21
CA ILE A 679 25.13 -16.64 13.44
C ILE A 679 25.05 -15.37 12.58
N ARG A 680 23.96 -15.20 11.82
CA ARG A 680 23.74 -14.00 10.99
C ARG A 680 23.71 -12.72 11.81
N GLN A 681 23.10 -12.73 12.99
CA GLN A 681 23.11 -11.59 13.91
C GLN A 681 24.51 -11.30 14.48
N ALA A 682 25.33 -12.34 14.68
CA ALA A 682 26.68 -12.24 15.20
C ALA A 682 27.77 -12.06 14.12
N GLN A 683 27.42 -11.99 12.83
CA GLN A 683 28.38 -11.99 11.71
C GLN A 683 29.44 -10.88 11.75
N ARG A 684 29.16 -9.78 12.46
CA ARG A 684 30.08 -8.65 12.64
C ARG A 684 31.05 -8.82 13.81
N LYS A 685 30.91 -9.87 14.63
CA LYS A 685 31.82 -10.12 15.76
C LYS A 685 33.16 -10.63 15.22
N GLU A 686 34.25 -10.03 15.67
CA GLU A 686 35.62 -10.32 15.18
C GLU A 686 35.97 -11.81 15.19
N PHE A 687 35.62 -12.53 16.26
CA PHE A 687 35.90 -13.97 16.34
C PHE A 687 35.10 -14.80 15.30
N ILE A 688 33.89 -14.38 14.93
CA ILE A 688 33.11 -15.05 13.88
C ILE A 688 33.80 -14.86 12.54
N GLN A 689 34.16 -13.61 12.23
CA GLN A 689 34.85 -13.26 11.00
C GLN A 689 36.19 -14.00 10.89
N HIS A 690 36.97 -14.02 11.98
CA HIS A 690 38.24 -14.73 12.04
C HIS A 690 38.07 -16.22 11.69
N TYR A 691 37.13 -16.92 12.33
CA TYR A 691 36.95 -18.35 12.09
C TYR A 691 36.31 -18.65 10.74
N GLN A 692 35.38 -17.82 10.28
CA GLN A 692 34.79 -17.97 8.94
C GLN A 692 35.83 -17.73 7.84
N GLN A 693 36.68 -16.71 7.96
CA GLN A 693 37.75 -16.44 7.00
C GLN A 693 38.84 -17.52 7.02
N LYS A 694 39.22 -17.99 8.22
CA LYS A 694 40.34 -18.93 8.38
C LYS A 694 39.96 -20.38 8.13
N TYR A 695 38.74 -20.80 8.51
CA TYR A 695 38.32 -22.21 8.50
C TYR A 695 37.03 -22.47 7.72
N GLY A 696 36.36 -21.44 7.19
CA GLY A 696 35.10 -21.56 6.43
C GLY A 696 33.87 -22.00 7.25
N CYS A 697 34.07 -22.39 8.51
CA CYS A 697 33.05 -22.95 9.38
C CYS A 697 33.35 -22.60 10.84
N LEU A 698 32.38 -22.83 11.72
CA LEU A 698 32.51 -22.56 13.15
C LEU A 698 32.52 -23.89 13.92
N PRO A 699 33.67 -24.36 14.42
CA PRO A 699 33.69 -25.52 15.31
C PRO A 699 32.76 -25.33 16.52
N VAL A 700 32.26 -26.42 17.10
CA VAL A 700 31.23 -26.39 18.16
C VAL A 700 31.65 -25.60 19.40
N TRP A 701 32.94 -25.56 19.74
CA TRP A 701 33.50 -24.74 20.84
C TRP A 701 33.57 -23.25 20.54
N VAL A 702 33.46 -22.87 19.28
CA VAL A 702 33.31 -21.49 18.83
C VAL A 702 31.83 -21.15 18.72
N ALA A 703 31.05 -22.01 18.05
CA ALA A 703 29.62 -21.86 17.83
C ALA A 703 28.83 -21.77 19.15
N SER A 704 29.26 -22.48 20.19
CA SER A 704 28.61 -22.47 21.50
C SER A 704 28.59 -21.09 22.18
N ASN A 705 29.54 -20.21 21.86
CA ASN A 705 29.57 -18.84 22.39
C ASN A 705 28.43 -17.94 21.87
N ILE A 706 27.71 -18.40 20.85
CA ILE A 706 26.65 -17.65 20.18
C ILE A 706 25.27 -18.11 20.63
N TRP A 707 25.16 -19.35 21.11
CA TRP A 707 23.90 -19.90 21.60
C TRP A 707 23.40 -19.05 22.77
N ASP A 708 22.11 -18.76 22.81
CA ASP A 708 21.45 -18.36 24.05
C ASP A 708 21.04 -19.61 24.86
N PHE A 709 20.57 -19.40 26.09
CA PHE A 709 20.11 -20.50 26.96
C PHE A 709 19.05 -21.38 26.28
N GLY A 710 18.13 -20.80 25.51
CA GLY A 710 17.07 -21.53 24.83
C GLY A 710 17.60 -22.45 23.73
N VAL A 711 18.49 -21.94 22.87
CA VAL A 711 19.19 -22.70 21.83
C VAL A 711 20.05 -23.80 22.45
N MET A 712 20.78 -23.49 23.53
CA MET A 712 21.58 -24.48 24.26
C MET A 712 20.70 -25.60 24.86
N SER A 713 19.63 -25.25 25.56
CA SER A 713 18.71 -26.21 26.20
C SER A 713 17.99 -27.08 25.15
N HIS A 714 17.59 -26.50 24.03
CA HIS A 714 16.98 -27.24 22.93
C HIS A 714 17.97 -28.23 22.28
N LEU A 715 19.23 -27.80 22.05
CA LEU A 715 20.28 -28.70 21.55
C LEU A 715 20.54 -29.86 22.51
N TYR A 716 20.67 -29.56 23.81
CA TYR A 716 20.84 -30.56 24.86
C TYR A 716 19.73 -31.60 24.82
N SER A 717 18.47 -31.17 24.64
CA SER A 717 17.32 -32.07 24.56
C SER A 717 17.40 -33.05 23.38
N GLY A 718 18.15 -32.71 22.33
CA GLY A 718 18.41 -33.57 21.18
C GLY A 718 19.57 -34.53 21.32
N MET A 719 20.48 -34.32 22.28
CA MET A 719 21.68 -35.15 22.44
C MET A 719 21.35 -36.61 22.78
N LYS A 720 22.28 -37.53 22.48
CA LYS A 720 22.15 -38.94 22.85
C LYS A 720 22.07 -39.10 24.37
N GLN A 721 21.29 -40.07 24.84
CA GLN A 721 21.06 -40.28 26.27
C GLN A 721 22.35 -40.50 27.07
N ARG A 722 23.35 -41.17 26.48
CA ARG A 722 24.69 -41.36 27.07
C ARG A 722 25.35 -40.02 27.42
N ASP A 723 25.33 -39.07 26.48
CA ASP A 723 25.97 -37.76 26.64
C ASP A 723 25.19 -36.88 27.61
N LYS A 724 23.86 -36.91 27.54
CA LYS A 724 22.99 -36.27 28.53
C LYS A 724 23.30 -36.74 29.96
N ASN A 725 23.39 -38.05 30.17
CA ASN A 725 23.72 -38.62 31.48
C ASN A 725 25.13 -38.22 31.94
N LYS A 726 26.10 -38.14 31.02
CA LYS A 726 27.47 -37.70 31.32
C LYS A 726 27.49 -36.25 31.82
N ILE A 727 26.75 -35.36 31.18
CA ILE A 727 26.65 -33.94 31.57
C ILE A 727 25.88 -33.81 32.90
N ALA A 728 24.71 -34.43 33.02
CA ALA A 728 23.86 -34.34 34.21
C ALA A 728 24.57 -34.75 35.51
N ARG A 729 25.40 -35.80 35.46
CA ARG A 729 26.17 -36.27 36.62
C ARG A 729 27.15 -35.25 37.15
N LYS A 730 27.70 -34.38 36.29
CA LYS A 730 28.61 -33.31 36.74
C LYS A 730 27.92 -32.37 37.71
N TYR A 731 26.62 -32.16 37.55
CA TYR A 731 25.81 -31.26 38.37
C TYR A 731 25.03 -31.98 39.49
N GLY A 732 25.36 -33.25 39.77
CA GLY A 732 24.70 -34.03 40.81
C GLY A 732 23.38 -34.70 40.41
N PHE A 733 23.02 -34.76 39.12
CA PHE A 733 21.77 -35.40 38.66
C PHE A 733 22.04 -36.76 38.00
N ALA A 734 21.32 -37.80 38.44
CA ALA A 734 21.53 -39.16 37.93
C ALA A 734 20.98 -39.39 36.51
N ASN A 735 19.99 -38.59 36.08
CA ASN A 735 19.26 -38.80 34.83
C ASN A 735 19.32 -37.58 33.91
N GLY A 736 19.93 -37.76 32.74
CA GLY A 736 20.09 -36.72 31.72
C GLY A 736 18.79 -36.22 31.11
N TYR A 737 17.72 -37.02 31.12
CA TYR A 737 16.38 -36.57 30.70
C TYR A 737 15.78 -35.60 31.71
N ILE A 738 15.87 -35.92 33.02
CA ILE A 738 15.38 -35.05 34.10
C ILE A 738 16.15 -33.72 34.07
N PHE A 739 17.48 -33.78 33.91
CA PHE A 739 18.30 -32.57 33.77
C PHE A 739 17.88 -31.72 32.56
N GLY A 740 17.51 -32.36 31.45
CA GLY A 740 16.96 -31.64 30.29
C GLY A 740 15.65 -30.91 30.57
N GLN A 741 14.76 -31.50 31.39
CA GLN A 741 13.53 -30.82 31.83
C GLN A 741 13.84 -29.66 32.79
N ILE A 742 14.81 -29.85 33.69
CA ILE A 742 15.31 -28.79 34.56
C ILE A 742 15.83 -27.61 33.73
N LEU A 743 16.66 -27.85 32.71
CA LEU A 743 17.17 -26.79 31.84
C LEU A 743 16.05 -26.04 31.10
N LYS A 744 14.93 -26.70 30.77
CA LYS A 744 13.75 -26.02 30.19
C LYS A 744 13.08 -25.11 31.21
N SER A 745 12.87 -25.56 32.44
CA SER A 745 12.28 -24.73 33.50
C SER A 745 13.21 -23.58 33.92
N LEU A 746 14.53 -23.79 33.94
CA LEU A 746 15.52 -22.74 34.17
C LEU A 746 15.49 -21.69 33.05
N ASN A 747 15.31 -22.11 31.79
CA ASN A 747 15.10 -21.18 30.68
C ASN A 747 13.80 -20.38 30.83
N GLU A 748 12.73 -20.97 31.36
CA GLU A 748 11.49 -20.25 31.68
C GLU A 748 11.73 -19.18 32.75
N ILE A 749 12.44 -19.50 33.83
CA ILE A 749 12.83 -18.52 34.86
C ILE A 749 13.72 -17.41 34.30
N ARG A 750 14.67 -17.76 33.43
CA ARG A 750 15.52 -16.79 32.71
C ARG A 750 14.65 -15.83 31.90
N ASN A 751 13.71 -16.34 31.12
CA ASN A 751 12.83 -15.55 30.26
C ASN A 751 11.92 -14.62 31.09
N ILE A 752 11.28 -15.15 32.15
CA ILE A 752 10.51 -14.35 33.11
C ILE A 752 11.40 -13.22 33.65
N SER A 753 12.64 -13.54 34.02
CA SER A 753 13.57 -12.56 34.59
C SER A 753 14.03 -11.51 33.58
N SER A 754 14.36 -11.90 32.34
CA SER A 754 14.82 -11.01 31.27
C SER A 754 13.70 -10.13 30.70
N HIS A 755 12.47 -10.62 30.67
CA HIS A 755 11.28 -9.81 30.35
C HIS A 755 10.78 -9.01 31.55
N HIS A 756 11.54 -9.02 32.66
CA HIS A 756 11.30 -8.35 33.94
C HIS A 756 10.02 -8.79 34.67
N GLU A 757 9.39 -9.89 34.23
CA GLU A 757 8.06 -10.35 34.66
C GLU A 757 8.05 -10.71 36.14
N ARG A 758 6.84 -10.80 36.70
CA ARG A 758 6.70 -11.09 38.13
C ARG A 758 7.16 -12.52 38.40
N LEU A 759 8.15 -12.73 39.27
CA LEU A 759 8.74 -14.05 39.51
C LEU A 759 8.23 -14.67 40.82
N TRP A 760 8.20 -13.91 41.92
CA TRP A 760 7.99 -14.39 43.29
C TRP A 760 6.71 -15.22 43.55
N ASN A 761 5.70 -15.19 42.67
CA ASN A 761 4.47 -15.98 42.84
C ASN A 761 3.97 -16.66 41.56
N THR A 762 4.80 -16.69 40.53
CA THR A 762 4.44 -17.30 39.24
C THR A 762 4.42 -18.81 39.36
N ARG A 763 3.53 -19.47 38.60
CA ARG A 763 3.58 -20.91 38.38
C ARG A 763 4.25 -21.15 37.04
N LEU A 764 5.26 -22.02 37.02
CA LEU A 764 5.96 -22.38 35.80
C LEU A 764 5.14 -23.40 35.00
N ASN A 765 5.16 -23.27 33.68
CA ASN A 765 4.48 -24.16 32.76
C ASN A 765 5.27 -25.46 32.58
N ASN A 766 6.60 -25.36 32.53
CA ASN A 766 7.48 -26.52 32.45
C ASN A 766 7.79 -27.02 33.86
N THR A 767 7.30 -28.21 34.19
CA THR A 767 7.66 -28.89 35.44
C THR A 767 8.74 -29.94 35.19
N SER A 768 9.62 -30.10 36.16
CA SER A 768 10.66 -31.13 36.15
C SER A 768 10.40 -32.15 37.27
N PRO A 769 10.71 -33.45 37.03
CA PRO A 769 10.71 -34.44 38.10
C PRO A 769 11.70 -34.08 39.22
N LEU A 770 11.51 -34.67 40.40
CA LEU A 770 12.37 -34.43 41.56
C LEU A 770 13.84 -34.78 41.25
N PRO A 771 14.80 -33.88 41.54
CA PRO A 771 16.23 -34.14 41.45
C PRO A 771 16.71 -35.32 42.29
N ALA A 772 16.17 -35.42 43.50
CA ALA A 772 16.47 -36.45 44.49
C ALA A 772 15.18 -36.86 45.22
N HIS A 773 15.19 -38.05 45.82
CA HIS A 773 14.02 -38.63 46.46
C HIS A 773 14.00 -38.47 47.99
N ASP A 774 14.88 -37.63 48.56
CA ASP A 774 14.89 -37.32 49.99
C ASP A 774 13.68 -36.47 50.42
N ALA A 775 13.49 -36.37 51.74
CA ALA A 775 12.31 -35.75 52.34
C ALA A 775 12.17 -34.26 51.97
N PHE A 776 13.29 -33.54 51.79
CA PHE A 776 13.26 -32.11 51.51
C PHE A 776 12.68 -31.83 50.12
N TRP A 777 13.16 -32.52 49.07
CA TRP A 777 12.65 -32.31 47.72
C TRP A 777 11.17 -32.69 47.55
N LYS A 778 10.69 -33.68 48.31
CA LYS A 778 9.27 -34.06 48.32
C LYS A 778 8.34 -32.99 48.90
N MET A 779 8.86 -32.11 49.76
CA MET A 779 8.09 -31.01 50.32
C MET A 779 7.94 -29.82 49.36
N LEU A 780 8.79 -29.73 48.33
CA LEU A 780 8.82 -28.59 47.42
C LEU A 780 7.80 -28.75 46.28
N ASP A 781 7.14 -27.65 45.92
CA ASP A 781 6.24 -27.58 44.76
C ASP A 781 7.07 -27.27 43.49
N ASN A 782 7.22 -28.25 42.61
CA ASN A 782 7.99 -28.13 41.35
C ASN A 782 7.29 -27.26 40.27
N THR A 783 6.11 -26.72 40.57
CA THR A 783 5.48 -25.65 39.78
C THR A 783 5.90 -24.26 40.26
N ARG A 784 6.62 -24.16 41.39
CA ARG A 784 7.00 -22.89 42.02
C ARG A 784 8.47 -22.57 41.81
N PRO A 785 8.84 -21.27 41.71
CA PRO A 785 10.22 -20.91 41.42
C PRO A 785 11.21 -21.29 42.53
N PHE A 786 10.80 -21.31 43.80
CA PHE A 786 11.70 -21.67 44.91
C PHE A 786 12.32 -23.07 44.74
N PHE A 787 11.57 -24.03 44.20
CA PHE A 787 12.12 -25.35 43.83
C PHE A 787 13.34 -25.21 42.91
N TYR A 788 13.26 -24.35 41.90
CA TYR A 788 14.34 -24.14 40.96
C TYR A 788 15.46 -23.26 41.51
N PHE A 789 15.20 -22.42 42.52
CA PHE A 789 16.27 -21.77 43.28
C PHE A 789 17.05 -22.79 44.11
N CYS A 790 16.39 -23.83 44.63
CA CYS A 790 17.08 -24.96 45.27
C CYS A 790 17.89 -25.77 44.24
N VAL A 791 17.37 -25.94 43.02
CA VAL A 791 18.13 -26.55 41.91
C VAL A 791 19.35 -25.71 41.54
N MET A 792 19.19 -24.38 41.40
CA MET A 792 20.30 -23.46 41.13
C MET A 792 21.34 -23.54 42.24
N LYS A 793 20.95 -23.55 43.51
CA LYS A 793 21.86 -23.75 44.65
C LYS A 793 22.64 -25.07 44.52
N THR A 794 21.94 -26.17 44.23
CA THR A 794 22.57 -27.49 44.03
C THR A 794 23.61 -27.46 42.91
N MET A 795 23.31 -26.81 41.79
CA MET A 795 24.24 -26.67 40.67
C MET A 795 25.40 -25.73 41.01
N LEU A 796 25.15 -24.65 41.73
CA LEU A 796 26.15 -23.68 42.14
C LEU A 796 27.11 -24.24 43.19
N ASP A 797 26.67 -25.17 44.03
CA ASP A 797 27.56 -25.84 45.00
C ASP A 797 28.62 -26.68 44.31
N VAL A 798 28.30 -27.22 43.13
CA VAL A 798 29.27 -27.89 42.26
C VAL A 798 30.11 -26.86 41.50
N LEU A 799 29.47 -25.89 40.86
CA LEU A 799 30.14 -24.97 39.93
C LEU A 799 31.02 -23.92 40.61
N CYS A 800 30.58 -23.45 41.77
CA CYS A 800 31.14 -22.32 42.50
C CYS A 800 30.95 -22.55 44.01
N PRO A 801 31.61 -23.55 44.63
CA PRO A 801 31.36 -23.97 46.02
C PRO A 801 31.53 -22.86 47.06
N ASN A 802 32.35 -21.84 46.76
CA ASN A 802 32.60 -20.69 47.65
C ASN A 802 31.65 -19.50 47.38
N SER A 803 30.59 -19.70 46.61
CA SER A 803 29.66 -18.63 46.24
C SER A 803 28.72 -18.26 47.39
N GLN A 804 28.67 -16.96 47.73
CA GLN A 804 27.69 -16.41 48.69
C GLN A 804 26.26 -16.29 48.12
N TRP A 805 25.97 -16.92 46.98
CA TRP A 805 24.66 -16.82 46.33
C TRP A 805 23.52 -17.32 47.22
N GLY A 806 23.75 -18.41 47.96
CA GLY A 806 22.76 -18.96 48.89
C GLY A 806 22.46 -18.04 50.07
N GLU A 807 23.49 -17.44 50.66
CA GLU A 807 23.38 -16.44 51.74
C GLU A 807 22.59 -15.22 51.27
N ARG A 808 22.94 -14.69 50.08
CA ARG A 808 22.21 -13.58 49.45
C ARG A 808 20.74 -13.90 49.18
N LEU A 809 20.40 -15.15 48.87
CA LEU A 809 19.00 -15.54 48.74
C LEU A 809 18.30 -15.53 50.11
N GLN A 810 18.93 -16.08 51.15
CA GLN A 810 18.37 -16.09 52.50
C GLN A 810 18.15 -14.67 53.04
N GLU A 811 19.13 -13.77 52.86
CA GLU A 811 19.00 -12.35 53.19
C GLU A 811 17.86 -11.70 52.42
N LEU A 812 17.77 -11.93 51.11
CA LEU A 812 16.70 -11.38 50.29
C LEU A 812 15.32 -11.89 50.75
N LEU A 813 15.19 -13.18 51.06
CA LEU A 813 13.94 -13.77 51.56
C LEU A 813 13.57 -13.21 52.94
N ALA A 814 14.54 -12.91 53.81
CA ALA A 814 14.29 -12.24 55.09
C ALA A 814 13.77 -10.80 54.91
N ASP A 815 14.20 -10.13 53.83
CA ASP A 815 13.75 -8.80 53.40
C ASP A 815 12.37 -8.78 52.72
N PHE A 816 11.64 -9.91 52.66
CA PHE A 816 10.33 -9.96 52.03
C PHE A 816 9.35 -8.97 52.70
N PRO A 817 8.58 -8.16 51.93
CA PRO A 817 7.72 -7.13 52.50
C PRO A 817 6.74 -7.68 53.53
N LYS A 818 6.83 -7.19 54.77
CA LYS A 818 5.91 -7.54 55.86
C LYS A 818 4.55 -6.88 55.59
N ASN A 819 3.55 -7.67 55.22
CA ASN A 819 2.20 -7.17 54.92
C ASN A 819 1.12 -7.89 55.76
N ARG A 820 0.00 -7.21 56.02
CA ARG A 820 -1.19 -7.72 56.73
C ARG A 820 -2.03 -8.69 55.90
N SER A 821 -1.83 -8.77 54.58
CA SER A 821 -2.61 -9.65 53.69
C SER A 821 -2.07 -11.08 53.64
N LYS A 822 -2.88 -12.07 54.02
CA LYS A 822 -2.57 -13.52 53.92
C LYS A 822 -2.24 -14.00 52.50
N ASN A 823 -2.55 -13.20 51.46
CA ASN A 823 -2.29 -13.56 50.06
C ASN A 823 -0.87 -13.21 49.59
N ILE A 824 -0.10 -12.46 50.39
CA ILE A 824 1.28 -12.08 50.09
C ILE A 824 2.15 -12.82 51.09
N SER A 825 2.68 -13.96 50.65
CA SER A 825 3.47 -14.88 51.46
C SER A 825 4.55 -15.51 50.61
N LEU A 826 5.71 -15.80 51.22
CA LEU A 826 6.78 -16.58 50.59
C LEU A 826 6.35 -18.01 50.25
N GLU A 827 5.28 -18.53 50.83
CA GLU A 827 4.67 -19.80 50.39
C GLU A 827 4.24 -19.74 48.91
N ARG A 828 3.86 -18.56 48.41
CA ARG A 828 3.52 -18.38 46.98
C ARG A 828 4.75 -18.46 46.07
N PHE A 829 5.93 -18.17 46.60
CA PHE A 829 7.22 -18.43 45.94
C PHE A 829 7.58 -19.92 45.98
N GLY A 830 6.96 -20.67 46.89
CA GLY A 830 7.21 -22.09 47.14
C GLY A 830 8.09 -22.35 48.37
N VAL A 831 8.39 -21.33 49.18
CA VAL A 831 9.17 -21.51 50.41
C VAL A 831 8.39 -22.38 51.38
N VAL A 832 9.06 -23.42 51.91
CA VAL A 832 8.52 -24.31 52.94
C VAL A 832 9.07 -23.94 54.31
N GLY A 833 8.31 -24.22 55.37
CA GLY A 833 8.77 -24.00 56.75
C GLY A 833 10.06 -24.77 57.04
N ASP A 834 11.02 -24.10 57.69
CA ASP A 834 12.32 -24.66 58.12
C ASP A 834 13.28 -25.13 56.99
N TYR A 835 13.15 -24.59 55.77
CA TYR A 835 14.03 -24.94 54.64
C TYR A 835 15.53 -24.73 54.94
N THR A 836 15.86 -23.77 55.82
CA THR A 836 17.22 -23.44 56.24
C THR A 836 17.91 -24.57 57.01
N ALA A 837 17.15 -25.49 57.62
CA ALA A 837 17.69 -26.63 58.34
C ALA A 837 18.08 -27.81 57.43
N SER A 838 17.69 -27.80 56.15
CA SER A 838 18.03 -28.88 55.22
C SER A 838 19.52 -28.90 54.85
N ASP A 839 20.02 -30.06 54.45
CA ASP A 839 21.43 -30.25 54.09
C ASP A 839 21.90 -29.34 52.94
N LEU A 840 20.98 -28.94 52.05
CA LEU A 840 21.25 -28.02 50.94
C LEU A 840 21.64 -26.61 51.42
N TRP A 841 21.06 -26.16 52.54
CA TRP A 841 21.20 -24.78 53.04
C TRP A 841 22.12 -24.67 54.26
N THR A 842 22.53 -25.79 54.89
CA THR A 842 23.40 -25.82 56.08
C THR A 842 24.89 -25.99 55.77
N ASN A 843 25.31 -25.92 54.50
CA ASN A 843 26.71 -26.11 54.06
C ASN A 843 27.39 -27.41 54.55
N LYS A 844 26.61 -28.46 54.92
CA LYS A 844 27.17 -29.75 55.34
C LYS A 844 27.70 -30.61 54.19
N ASN A 845 27.38 -30.27 52.94
CA ASN A 845 27.79 -31.01 51.74
C ASN A 845 29.13 -30.55 51.14
N HIS A 846 30.17 -30.34 51.96
CA HIS A 846 31.54 -30.15 51.46
C HIS A 846 32.24 -31.48 51.05
N ARG A 847 31.49 -32.52 50.69
CA ARG A 847 32.07 -33.81 50.26
C ARG A 847 31.27 -34.42 49.11
N LEU A 848 31.45 -33.89 47.90
CA LEU A 848 31.25 -34.63 46.65
C LEU A 848 32.37 -34.30 45.67
#